data_AF-A0A3S3V4I5-F1
#
_entry.id   AF-A0A3S3V4I5-F1
#
_cell.length_a   1.000
_cell.length_b   1.000
_cell.length_c   1.000
_cell.angle_alpha   90.00
_cell.angle_beta   90.00
_cell.angle_gamma   90.00
#
_symmetry.space_group_name_H-M   'P 1'
#
loop_
_entity.id
_entity.type
_entity.pdbx_description
1 polymer ?
#
loop_
_entity_poly.entity_id
_entity_poly.type
_entity_poly.pdbx_seq_one_letter_code
_entity_poly.pdbx_strand_id
1 'polypeptide(L)'
;MPTSRTGVPGAIALSIVAGVSLGSGAALAQDFVIGNGVIAGQQTMSNAGDTGLVQANGAIETFGAGVDAVQMFNSGQRLTNYGLIARLGGGAANVHSQGPDATILNNGAILAIGDGSIGILSEGGDTQIVNNGTIEALGVATYGIISDAPAGHVDNHGFIGVSGTAAAGIIGDGPDLTVDNSGSIEAYGTAAGGILWQSNGLRLDNSGSIVVSGLASVGIGASGNDITITNSGTVDVFGTASTGISALFGNATITNSGSVIVEGLGGVGIAAQGGSSVITNSGHVFSDQSVAIYFGASGATLNLLGGTAIQGPIVFSGGGNTVSFGPGLNAVMSFSGSGPPQTILTGGRPFVTSGDSVAVVDITGFASSGPLIEDLVDGIAGVAEARMAAPDDGLPALRKGPDAWISTFGGIRSQGGSGASAGFSEALGGVVAGAERRSGDGFLGGLFLGGAAGSTEVDDDAQEIVHRGAFAGGYLGYDAGAHFAEAAFVAGVLQERSRRHVANNLVLGGIETARADFNGVFLSPSVTLGMRLPVTAGTLIPSVRLRYAGLFFDDYTETGSDGDLAVSRRDVNVFEARGQLGLALAPVSTPSQAWQTTLRAGVDAIAQNSDDVSATLLGQDISFPAGGRKFVLRGFAGADVAAEVSAGMTLNAGLEVGYGSDNAFTVWGVARLSKAF
;
A
#
# COMPACT_ATOMS: atom_id res chain seq x y z
N MET A 1 -14.05 25.19 20.68
CA MET A 1 -15.35 25.78 20.29
C MET A 1 -16.04 24.78 19.37
N PRO A 2 -17.24 24.26 19.69
CA PRO A 2 -17.92 23.30 18.84
C PRO A 2 -19.00 24.00 17.99
N THR A 3 -18.94 23.86 16.67
CA THR A 3 -20.10 24.15 15.81
C THR A 3 -20.31 23.07 14.75
N SER A 4 -21.48 22.44 14.88
CA SER A 4 -22.37 21.80 13.90
C SER A 4 -21.81 20.79 12.89
N ARG A 5 -22.11 19.52 13.16
CA ARG A 5 -22.42 18.54 12.11
C ARG A 5 -23.89 18.70 11.72
N THR A 6 -24.14 19.02 10.45
CA THR A 6 -25.47 18.91 9.82
C THR A 6 -25.32 18.08 8.56
N GLY A 7 -26.13 17.04 8.43
CA GLY A 7 -26.26 16.29 7.19
C GLY A 7 -26.62 14.82 7.39
N VAL A 8 -27.78 14.53 7.95
CA VAL A 8 -28.45 13.23 7.75
C VAL A 8 -29.44 13.40 6.60
N PRO A 9 -29.35 12.61 5.53
CA PRO A 9 -30.49 12.39 4.66
C PRO A 9 -30.95 10.93 4.77
N GLY A 10 -32.24 10.71 5.04
CA GLY A 10 -32.86 9.42 4.72
C GLY A 10 -33.85 8.82 5.71
N ALA A 11 -34.43 9.56 6.65
CA ALA A 11 -35.61 9.05 7.36
C ALA A 11 -36.81 9.08 6.41
N ILE A 12 -37.07 7.96 5.72
CA ILE A 12 -38.30 7.75 4.95
C ILE A 12 -39.43 7.54 5.95
N ALA A 13 -40.25 8.56 6.14
CA ALA A 13 -41.54 8.44 6.81
C ALA A 13 -42.49 7.68 5.88
N LEU A 14 -42.98 6.51 6.30
CA LEU A 14 -44.01 5.76 5.57
C LEU A 14 -45.29 5.64 6.39
N SER A 15 -46.38 6.10 5.76
CA SER A 15 -47.77 6.08 6.22
C SER A 15 -48.35 4.66 6.20
N ILE A 16 -48.84 4.21 7.37
CA ILE A 16 -49.53 2.94 7.56
C ILE A 16 -50.91 2.97 6.87
N VAL A 17 -51.16 2.04 5.95
CA VAL A 17 -52.49 1.70 5.44
C VAL A 17 -52.85 0.32 5.98
N ALA A 18 -53.90 0.25 6.79
CA ALA A 18 -54.43 -1.00 7.32
C ALA A 18 -55.04 -1.86 6.19
N GLY A 19 -54.54 -3.09 6.03
CA GLY A 19 -54.98 -4.09 5.06
C GLY A 19 -55.53 -5.35 5.74
N VAL A 20 -56.63 -5.85 5.19
CA VAL A 20 -57.55 -6.88 5.70
C VAL A 20 -56.92 -8.28 5.78
N SER A 21 -57.20 -9.01 6.87
CA SER A 21 -56.83 -10.42 7.06
C SER A 21 -57.61 -11.35 6.12
N LEU A 22 -56.91 -12.24 5.41
CA LEU A 22 -57.51 -13.38 4.71
C LEU A 22 -56.73 -14.68 4.97
N GLY A 23 -57.40 -15.61 5.66
CA GLY A 23 -57.49 -17.03 5.37
C GLY A 23 -56.23 -17.90 5.26
N SER A 24 -56.00 -18.72 6.28
CA SER A 24 -55.11 -19.89 6.28
C SER A 24 -55.57 -20.98 5.29
N GLY A 25 -54.70 -21.34 4.34
CA GLY A 25 -54.85 -22.49 3.43
C GLY A 25 -53.64 -23.43 3.52
N ALA A 26 -53.87 -24.74 3.38
CA ALA A 26 -52.88 -25.80 3.60
C ALA A 26 -51.71 -25.80 2.58
N ALA A 27 -50.52 -26.13 3.08
CA ALA A 27 -49.26 -26.13 2.34
C ALA A 27 -49.13 -27.34 1.38
N LEU A 28 -48.77 -27.05 0.14
CA LEU A 28 -48.16 -27.94 -0.85
C LEU A 28 -46.83 -27.29 -1.26
N ALA A 29 -45.97 -27.96 -2.06
CA ALA A 29 -44.78 -27.33 -2.64
C ALA A 29 -45.11 -25.97 -3.24
N GLN A 30 -44.52 -24.91 -2.68
CA GLN A 30 -44.89 -23.53 -3.00
C GLN A 30 -43.62 -22.74 -3.29
N ASP A 31 -43.22 -22.81 -4.56
CA ASP A 31 -42.60 -21.65 -5.17
C ASP A 31 -43.55 -20.45 -5.01
N PHE A 32 -43.01 -19.27 -4.72
CA PHE A 32 -43.81 -18.06 -4.62
C PHE A 32 -43.16 -16.86 -5.32
N VAL A 33 -44.02 -15.98 -5.85
CA VAL A 33 -43.62 -14.68 -6.38
C VAL A 33 -44.54 -13.61 -5.80
N ILE A 34 -43.99 -12.69 -5.00
CA ILE A 34 -44.71 -11.54 -4.44
C ILE A 34 -44.27 -10.27 -5.18
N GLY A 35 -45.21 -9.52 -5.73
CA GLY A 35 -44.92 -8.32 -6.50
C GLY A 35 -46.18 -7.51 -6.81
N ASN A 36 -46.08 -6.53 -7.70
CA ASN A 36 -47.19 -5.70 -8.16
C ASN A 36 -47.93 -4.94 -7.04
N GLY A 37 -47.23 -4.53 -5.97
CA GLY A 37 -47.84 -3.81 -4.84
C GLY A 37 -48.52 -4.73 -3.82
N VAL A 38 -48.42 -6.05 -3.96
CA VAL A 38 -49.04 -7.01 -3.04
C VAL A 38 -48.27 -7.07 -1.72
N ILE A 39 -49.02 -7.06 -0.61
CA ILE A 39 -48.54 -7.38 0.74
C ILE A 39 -49.06 -8.78 1.08
N ALA A 40 -48.14 -9.73 1.28
CA ALA A 40 -48.44 -11.11 1.65
C ALA A 40 -48.15 -11.36 3.14
N GLY A 41 -48.82 -12.35 3.72
CA GLY A 41 -48.47 -12.89 5.04
C GLY A 41 -47.32 -13.91 4.94
N GLN A 42 -47.14 -14.71 5.99
CA GLN A 42 -46.12 -15.75 6.06
C GLN A 42 -46.09 -16.65 4.81
N GLN A 43 -44.87 -16.93 4.31
CA GLN A 43 -44.61 -17.85 3.20
C GLN A 43 -43.81 -19.06 3.69
N THR A 44 -44.09 -20.25 3.15
CA THR A 44 -43.44 -21.50 3.55
C THR A 44 -43.00 -22.30 2.33
N MET A 45 -41.70 -22.58 2.25
CA MET A 45 -41.05 -23.47 1.29
C MET A 45 -40.75 -24.79 1.99
N SER A 46 -41.36 -25.88 1.54
CA SER A 46 -41.38 -27.18 2.25
C SER A 46 -40.65 -28.31 1.51
N ASN A 47 -40.37 -28.16 0.22
CA ASN A 47 -39.72 -29.19 -0.60
C ASN A 47 -38.34 -28.75 -1.04
N ALA A 48 -37.48 -29.73 -1.29
CA ALA A 48 -36.13 -29.48 -1.76
C ALA A 48 -36.17 -28.70 -3.09
N GLY A 49 -35.38 -27.64 -3.18
CA GLY A 49 -35.29 -26.81 -4.39
C GLY A 49 -36.38 -25.76 -4.56
N ASP A 50 -37.34 -25.61 -3.63
CA ASP A 50 -38.36 -24.56 -3.68
C ASP A 50 -37.72 -23.16 -3.78
N THR A 51 -38.37 -22.26 -4.51
CA THR A 51 -37.90 -20.90 -4.82
C THR A 51 -38.90 -19.80 -4.42
N GLY A 52 -38.41 -18.79 -3.72
CA GLY A 52 -39.15 -17.60 -3.33
C GLY A 52 -38.59 -16.35 -3.99
N LEU A 53 -39.46 -15.54 -4.60
CA LEU A 53 -39.10 -14.23 -5.17
C LEU A 53 -40.00 -13.12 -4.62
N VAL A 54 -39.40 -12.10 -4.02
CA VAL A 54 -40.08 -10.85 -3.69
C VAL A 54 -39.56 -9.78 -4.65
N GLN A 55 -40.42 -9.21 -5.49
CA GLN A 55 -40.07 -8.16 -6.45
C GLN A 55 -40.00 -6.79 -5.75
N ALA A 56 -39.41 -5.78 -6.40
CA ALA A 56 -39.16 -4.46 -5.81
C ALA A 56 -40.38 -3.71 -5.25
N ASN A 57 -41.60 -4.08 -5.68
CA ASN A 57 -42.87 -3.54 -5.20
C ASN A 57 -43.72 -4.58 -4.47
N GLY A 58 -43.17 -5.75 -4.14
CA GLY A 58 -43.80 -6.74 -3.28
C GLY A 58 -43.38 -6.57 -1.83
N ALA A 59 -44.25 -6.95 -0.91
CA ALA A 59 -43.94 -7.01 0.52
C ALA A 59 -44.44 -8.31 1.15
N ILE A 60 -43.67 -8.85 2.09
CA ILE A 60 -44.13 -9.85 3.05
C ILE A 60 -44.14 -9.17 4.42
N GLU A 61 -45.30 -9.15 5.07
CA GLU A 61 -45.49 -8.56 6.39
C GLU A 61 -46.15 -9.57 7.34
N THR A 62 -45.48 -9.87 8.45
CA THR A 62 -46.04 -10.69 9.53
C THR A 62 -46.15 -9.91 10.84
N PHE A 63 -47.20 -10.22 11.61
CA PHE A 63 -47.51 -9.58 12.88
C PHE A 63 -47.68 -10.63 13.98
N GLY A 64 -47.23 -10.30 15.18
CA GLY A 64 -47.33 -11.17 16.35
C GLY A 64 -46.02 -11.87 16.67
N ALA A 65 -45.85 -12.25 17.94
CA ALA A 65 -44.64 -12.91 18.41
C ALA A 65 -44.54 -14.35 17.87
N GLY A 66 -43.33 -14.78 17.51
CA GLY A 66 -43.05 -16.16 17.08
C GLY A 66 -43.50 -16.54 15.68
N VAL A 67 -43.85 -15.57 14.81
CA VAL A 67 -44.28 -15.83 13.43
C VAL A 67 -43.19 -15.40 12.45
N ASP A 68 -42.53 -16.38 11.84
CA ASP A 68 -41.55 -16.13 10.79
C ASP A 68 -42.22 -15.58 9.51
N ALA A 69 -41.53 -14.72 8.75
CA ALA A 69 -42.08 -14.20 7.49
C ALA A 69 -41.86 -15.17 6.31
N VAL A 70 -40.69 -15.76 6.19
CA VAL A 70 -40.37 -16.81 5.21
C VAL A 70 -39.74 -18.00 5.91
N GLN A 71 -40.29 -19.19 5.70
CA GLN A 71 -39.75 -20.46 6.23
C GLN A 71 -39.23 -21.34 5.11
N MET A 72 -38.02 -21.86 5.26
CA MET A 72 -37.32 -22.71 4.29
C MET A 72 -36.90 -24.01 4.99
N PHE A 73 -37.67 -25.09 4.81
CA PHE A 73 -37.50 -26.32 5.60
C PHE A 73 -36.65 -27.41 4.96
N ASN A 74 -36.20 -27.26 3.71
CA ASN A 74 -35.62 -28.37 2.96
C ASN A 74 -34.40 -27.94 2.14
N SER A 75 -33.69 -28.90 1.56
CA SER A 75 -32.39 -28.64 0.95
C SER A 75 -32.48 -27.85 -0.35
N GLY A 76 -31.44 -27.07 -0.66
CA GLY A 76 -31.30 -26.41 -1.97
C GLY A 76 -32.33 -25.34 -2.27
N GLN A 77 -33.04 -24.82 -1.25
CA GLN A 77 -34.08 -23.82 -1.43
C GLN A 77 -33.48 -22.43 -1.66
N ARG A 78 -34.16 -21.58 -2.43
CA ARG A 78 -33.64 -20.25 -2.80
C ARG A 78 -34.64 -19.15 -2.50
N LEU A 79 -34.23 -18.13 -1.75
CA LEU A 79 -34.97 -16.88 -1.59
C LEU A 79 -34.23 -15.74 -2.30
N THR A 80 -34.95 -14.93 -3.07
CA THR A 80 -34.44 -13.67 -3.63
C THR A 80 -35.40 -12.53 -3.29
N ASN A 81 -34.94 -11.56 -2.51
CA ASN A 81 -35.70 -10.37 -2.13
C ASN A 81 -35.19 -9.14 -2.86
N TYR A 82 -36.05 -8.47 -3.62
CA TYR A 82 -35.85 -7.11 -4.14
C TYR A 82 -36.77 -6.09 -3.46
N GLY A 83 -37.79 -6.54 -2.73
CA GLY A 83 -38.81 -5.72 -2.09
C GLY A 83 -38.62 -5.62 -0.58
N LEU A 84 -39.71 -5.72 0.17
CA LEU A 84 -39.70 -5.66 1.63
C LEU A 84 -40.08 -7.01 2.25
N ILE A 85 -39.30 -7.47 3.22
CA ILE A 85 -39.71 -8.53 4.15
C ILE A 85 -39.67 -7.93 5.55
N ALA A 86 -40.83 -7.60 6.11
CA ALA A 86 -40.94 -6.95 7.42
C ALA A 86 -41.69 -7.82 8.43
N ARG A 87 -41.29 -7.71 9.68
CA ARG A 87 -41.94 -8.40 10.79
C ARG A 87 -42.06 -7.49 12.01
N LEU A 88 -43.27 -7.44 12.58
CA LEU A 88 -43.55 -6.72 13.82
C LEU A 88 -44.03 -7.68 14.93
N GLY A 89 -43.20 -7.89 15.95
CA GLY A 89 -43.48 -8.77 17.10
C GLY A 89 -42.33 -9.73 17.41
N GLY A 90 -41.86 -9.78 18.65
CA GLY A 90 -40.60 -10.46 19.02
C GLY A 90 -40.50 -11.98 18.80
N GLY A 91 -39.27 -12.50 18.90
CA GLY A 91 -38.96 -13.94 18.97
C GLY A 91 -39.19 -14.75 17.69
N ALA A 92 -38.89 -14.18 16.52
CA ALA A 92 -39.05 -14.84 15.22
C ALA A 92 -38.02 -14.30 14.20
N ALA A 93 -37.86 -14.98 13.07
CA ALA A 93 -36.99 -14.53 11.99
C ALA A 93 -37.78 -14.01 10.78
N ASN A 94 -37.26 -12.99 10.08
CA ASN A 94 -37.86 -12.59 8.80
C ASN A 94 -37.64 -13.68 7.74
N VAL A 95 -36.46 -14.30 7.74
CA VAL A 95 -36.15 -15.49 6.93
C VAL A 95 -35.58 -16.56 7.84
N HIS A 96 -36.19 -17.74 7.86
CA HIS A 96 -35.77 -18.88 8.66
C HIS A 96 -35.47 -20.06 7.73
N SER A 97 -34.20 -20.46 7.62
CA SER A 97 -33.76 -21.59 6.81
C SER A 97 -33.22 -22.73 7.68
N GLN A 98 -33.78 -23.92 7.53
CA GLN A 98 -33.41 -25.13 8.28
C GLN A 98 -32.76 -26.20 7.40
N GLY A 99 -33.02 -26.17 6.08
CA GLY A 99 -32.45 -27.12 5.14
C GLY A 99 -31.03 -26.74 4.70
N PRO A 100 -30.17 -27.73 4.38
CA PRO A 100 -28.82 -27.45 3.88
C PRO A 100 -28.83 -26.87 2.47
N ASP A 101 -27.70 -26.33 2.03
CA ASP A 101 -27.49 -25.80 0.66
C ASP A 101 -28.48 -24.68 0.26
N ALA A 102 -29.07 -23.98 1.23
CA ALA A 102 -30.01 -22.90 0.92
C ALA A 102 -29.27 -21.64 0.43
N THR A 103 -29.88 -20.89 -0.49
CA THR A 103 -29.37 -19.59 -0.94
C THR A 103 -30.36 -18.48 -0.61
N ILE A 104 -29.93 -17.49 0.17
CA ILE A 104 -30.73 -16.32 0.54
C ILE A 104 -30.07 -15.07 -0.03
N LEU A 105 -30.73 -14.39 -0.96
CA LEU A 105 -30.24 -13.17 -1.59
C LEU A 105 -31.15 -11.99 -1.23
N ASN A 106 -30.64 -11.04 -0.43
CA ASN A 106 -31.33 -9.80 -0.11
C ASN A 106 -30.76 -8.63 -0.93
N ASN A 107 -31.51 -8.16 -1.92
CA ASN A 107 -31.25 -6.93 -2.68
C ASN A 107 -32.21 -5.79 -2.29
N GLY A 108 -33.20 -6.07 -1.44
CA GLY A 108 -34.21 -5.13 -0.96
C GLY A 108 -34.01 -4.76 0.50
N ALA A 109 -35.10 -4.72 1.26
CA ALA A 109 -35.08 -4.46 2.70
C ALA A 109 -35.64 -5.66 3.49
N ILE A 110 -34.95 -6.01 4.58
CA ILE A 110 -35.44 -6.88 5.64
C ILE A 110 -35.51 -6.04 6.91
N LEU A 111 -36.69 -5.99 7.53
CA LEU A 111 -36.94 -5.18 8.74
C LEU A 111 -37.56 -6.02 9.85
N ALA A 112 -36.79 -6.26 10.91
CA ALA A 112 -37.18 -7.10 12.05
C ALA A 112 -37.39 -6.23 13.29
N ILE A 113 -38.63 -6.02 13.73
CA ILE A 113 -38.94 -5.15 14.88
C ILE A 113 -39.54 -5.96 16.04
N GLY A 114 -38.90 -5.92 17.19
CA GLY A 114 -39.33 -6.51 18.45
C GLY A 114 -38.22 -7.30 19.15
N ASP A 115 -38.36 -7.57 20.44
CA ASP A 115 -37.33 -8.29 21.21
C ASP A 115 -37.06 -9.70 20.65
N GLY A 116 -35.81 -10.13 20.61
CA GLY A 116 -35.42 -11.42 20.03
C GLY A 116 -35.63 -11.48 18.52
N SER A 117 -35.62 -10.35 17.82
CA SER A 117 -35.83 -10.34 16.37
C SER A 117 -34.59 -10.65 15.57
N ILE A 118 -34.78 -11.49 14.54
CA ILE A 118 -33.71 -11.94 13.67
C ILE A 118 -34.07 -11.56 12.23
N GLY A 119 -33.15 -10.93 11.50
CA GLY A 119 -33.32 -10.69 10.06
C GLY A 119 -33.31 -12.01 9.29
N ILE A 120 -32.19 -12.73 9.35
CA ILE A 120 -32.04 -14.04 8.73
C ILE A 120 -31.52 -15.03 9.78
N LEU A 121 -32.21 -16.15 9.97
CA LEU A 121 -31.78 -17.29 10.77
C LEU A 121 -31.51 -18.47 9.84
N SER A 122 -30.30 -19.01 9.89
CA SER A 122 -29.90 -20.19 9.12
C SER A 122 -29.34 -21.27 10.04
N GLU A 123 -30.03 -22.41 10.07
CA GLU A 123 -29.70 -23.62 10.83
C GLU A 123 -29.33 -24.80 9.90
N GLY A 124 -29.28 -24.56 8.58
CA GLY A 124 -28.88 -25.53 7.56
C GLY A 124 -27.41 -25.40 7.18
N GLY A 125 -26.72 -26.53 7.00
CA GLY A 125 -25.31 -26.54 6.57
C GLY A 125 -25.13 -25.99 5.15
N ASP A 126 -23.94 -25.48 4.85
CA ASP A 126 -23.56 -25.00 3.50
C ASP A 126 -24.50 -23.90 2.95
N THR A 127 -25.06 -23.09 3.84
CA THR A 127 -26.00 -22.03 3.45
C THR A 127 -25.26 -20.79 2.96
N GLN A 128 -25.70 -20.24 1.82
CA GLN A 128 -25.16 -19.01 1.26
C GLN A 128 -26.12 -17.85 1.48
N ILE A 129 -25.70 -16.85 2.25
CA ILE A 129 -26.46 -15.64 2.55
C ILE A 129 -25.74 -14.46 1.92
N VAL A 130 -26.40 -13.76 1.00
CA VAL A 130 -25.85 -12.57 0.34
C VAL A 130 -26.75 -11.38 0.63
N ASN A 131 -26.22 -10.38 1.33
CA ASN A 131 -26.88 -9.10 1.57
C ASN A 131 -26.27 -8.00 0.69
N ASN A 132 -27.00 -7.58 -0.34
CA ASN A 132 -26.71 -6.40 -1.16
C ASN A 132 -27.59 -5.20 -0.79
N GLY A 133 -28.65 -5.43 -0.03
CA GLY A 133 -29.62 -4.42 0.38
C GLY A 133 -29.45 -4.02 1.84
N THR A 134 -30.56 -3.87 2.54
CA THR A 134 -30.63 -3.45 3.94
C THR A 134 -31.21 -4.57 4.79
N ILE A 135 -30.58 -4.86 5.91
CA ILE A 135 -31.14 -5.67 7.01
C ILE A 135 -31.13 -4.80 8.27
N GLU A 136 -32.28 -4.58 8.86
CA GLU A 136 -32.40 -3.85 10.13
C GLU A 136 -33.13 -4.70 11.17
N ALA A 137 -32.55 -4.80 12.38
CA ALA A 137 -33.16 -5.49 13.50
C ALA A 137 -33.19 -4.59 14.76
N LEU A 138 -34.37 -4.32 15.30
CA LEU A 138 -34.60 -3.31 16.34
C LEU A 138 -35.39 -3.89 17.52
N GLY A 139 -34.82 -3.82 18.74
CA GLY A 139 -35.44 -4.38 19.94
C GLY A 139 -34.43 -4.64 21.06
N VAL A 140 -34.67 -5.61 21.93
CA VAL A 140 -33.66 -6.21 22.82
C VAL A 140 -33.21 -7.54 22.23
N ALA A 141 -31.91 -7.86 22.30
CA ALA A 141 -31.32 -9.10 21.78
C ALA A 141 -31.70 -9.36 20.31
N THR A 142 -31.32 -8.44 19.43
CA THR A 142 -31.65 -8.51 18.00
C THR A 142 -30.46 -8.89 17.15
N TYR A 143 -30.73 -9.63 16.08
CA TYR A 143 -29.70 -10.20 15.23
C TYR A 143 -29.95 -9.88 13.76
N GLY A 144 -28.94 -9.42 13.05
CA GLY A 144 -29.05 -9.20 11.60
C GLY A 144 -29.12 -10.55 10.90
N ILE A 145 -28.05 -11.33 11.04
CA ILE A 145 -27.90 -12.67 10.50
C ILE A 145 -27.42 -13.62 11.59
N ILE A 146 -28.09 -14.75 11.75
CA ILE A 146 -27.64 -15.91 12.53
C ILE A 146 -27.33 -17.04 11.56
N SER A 147 -26.14 -17.63 11.65
CA SER A 147 -25.70 -18.78 10.85
C SER A 147 -25.07 -19.84 11.76
N ASP A 148 -25.88 -20.79 12.23
CA ASP A 148 -25.51 -21.72 13.31
C ASP A 148 -25.04 -23.10 12.81
N ALA A 149 -25.20 -23.37 11.52
CA ALA A 149 -24.80 -24.65 10.94
C ALA A 149 -23.39 -24.62 10.32
N PRO A 150 -22.77 -25.80 10.12
CA PRO A 150 -21.44 -25.90 9.52
C PRO A 150 -21.34 -25.27 8.13
N ALA A 151 -20.17 -24.73 7.82
CA ALA A 151 -19.78 -24.28 6.47
C ALA A 151 -20.72 -23.22 5.84
N GLY A 152 -21.43 -22.45 6.67
CA GLY A 152 -22.18 -21.29 6.19
C GLY A 152 -21.26 -20.26 5.52
N HIS A 153 -21.82 -19.48 4.61
CA HIS A 153 -21.15 -18.39 3.92
C HIS A 153 -22.03 -17.14 3.92
N VAL A 154 -21.52 -16.05 4.51
CA VAL A 154 -22.23 -14.78 4.63
C VAL A 154 -21.46 -13.68 3.91
N ASP A 155 -22.03 -13.17 2.82
CA ASP A 155 -21.52 -12.04 2.06
C ASP A 155 -22.35 -10.78 2.38
N ASN A 156 -21.76 -9.81 3.06
CA ASN A 156 -22.38 -8.50 3.26
C ASN A 156 -21.73 -7.45 2.36
N HIS A 157 -22.41 -7.08 1.28
CA HIS A 157 -22.09 -5.94 0.42
C HIS A 157 -22.93 -4.69 0.75
N GLY A 158 -24.08 -4.90 1.41
CA GLY A 158 -25.06 -3.87 1.75
C GLY A 158 -24.89 -3.34 3.17
N PHE A 159 -26.01 -3.07 3.82
CA PHE A 159 -26.06 -2.57 5.20
C PHE A 159 -26.73 -3.57 6.13
N ILE A 160 -26.16 -3.77 7.31
CA ILE A 160 -26.76 -4.48 8.44
C ILE A 160 -26.76 -3.54 9.66
N GLY A 161 -27.94 -3.13 10.12
CA GLY A 161 -28.10 -2.29 11.31
C GLY A 161 -28.83 -3.04 12.42
N VAL A 162 -28.22 -3.14 13.59
CA VAL A 162 -28.85 -3.76 14.76
C VAL A 162 -28.80 -2.86 15.97
N SER A 163 -29.84 -2.89 16.80
CA SER A 163 -29.85 -2.12 18.04
C SER A 163 -30.56 -2.85 19.17
N GLY A 164 -29.99 -2.76 20.38
CA GLY A 164 -30.48 -3.44 21.56
C GLY A 164 -29.38 -3.96 22.47
N THR A 165 -29.73 -4.28 23.71
CA THR A 165 -28.82 -5.06 24.58
C THR A 165 -28.56 -6.42 23.94
N ALA A 166 -27.29 -6.84 23.88
CA ALA A 166 -26.85 -8.09 23.26
C ALA A 166 -27.22 -8.24 21.77
N ALA A 167 -27.32 -7.11 21.04
CA ALA A 167 -27.56 -7.13 19.61
C ALA A 167 -26.29 -7.50 18.83
N ALA A 168 -26.41 -8.30 17.76
CA ALA A 168 -25.27 -8.62 16.90
C ALA A 168 -25.60 -8.54 15.41
N GLY A 169 -24.70 -7.95 14.61
CA GLY A 169 -24.87 -7.85 13.16
C GLY A 169 -24.91 -9.24 12.53
N ILE A 170 -23.83 -10.00 12.70
CA ILE A 170 -23.71 -11.40 12.29
C ILE A 170 -23.28 -12.23 13.50
N ILE A 171 -23.94 -13.36 13.74
CA ILE A 171 -23.59 -14.30 14.80
C ILE A 171 -23.73 -15.76 14.37
N GLY A 172 -22.98 -16.65 15.00
CA GLY A 172 -23.37 -18.07 15.09
C GLY A 172 -22.35 -18.96 15.79
N ASP A 173 -22.61 -20.26 15.76
CA ASP A 173 -21.91 -21.28 16.55
C ASP A 173 -21.51 -22.56 15.78
N GLY A 174 -21.85 -22.66 14.49
CA GLY A 174 -21.43 -23.76 13.61
C GLY A 174 -19.91 -23.77 13.37
N PRO A 175 -19.26 -24.86 12.97
CA PRO A 175 -17.85 -24.82 12.55
C PRO A 175 -17.69 -24.26 11.12
N ASP A 176 -16.51 -23.72 10.82
CA ASP A 176 -16.04 -23.41 9.46
C ASP A 176 -16.85 -22.36 8.68
N LEU A 177 -17.42 -21.35 9.35
CA LEU A 177 -18.09 -20.22 8.67
C LEU A 177 -17.10 -19.33 7.91
N THR A 178 -17.52 -18.90 6.73
CA THR A 178 -16.86 -17.82 5.98
C THR A 178 -17.73 -16.55 6.00
N VAL A 179 -17.17 -15.43 6.45
CA VAL A 179 -17.83 -14.11 6.42
C VAL A 179 -17.00 -13.12 5.60
N ASP A 180 -17.60 -12.57 4.54
CA ASP A 180 -17.00 -11.51 3.74
C ASP A 180 -17.83 -10.23 3.90
N ASN A 181 -17.28 -9.23 4.58
CA ASN A 181 -17.89 -7.91 4.76
C ASN A 181 -17.18 -6.86 3.92
N SER A 182 -17.83 -6.44 2.83
CA SER A 182 -17.41 -5.28 2.01
C SER A 182 -18.38 -4.10 2.13
N GLY A 183 -19.54 -4.32 2.74
CA GLY A 183 -20.55 -3.31 3.08
C GLY A 183 -20.34 -2.69 4.45
N SER A 184 -21.44 -2.35 5.11
CA SER A 184 -21.46 -1.73 6.43
C SER A 184 -22.25 -2.57 7.44
N ILE A 185 -21.69 -2.71 8.65
CA ILE A 185 -22.36 -3.28 9.81
C ILE A 185 -22.34 -2.25 10.94
N GLU A 186 -23.52 -1.91 11.45
CA GLU A 186 -23.69 -1.03 12.61
C GLU A 186 -24.42 -1.75 13.73
N ALA A 187 -23.81 -1.80 14.92
CA ALA A 187 -24.38 -2.46 16.09
C ALA A 187 -24.37 -1.55 17.32
N TYR A 188 -25.54 -1.30 17.88
CA TYR A 188 -25.72 -0.35 18.98
C TYR A 188 -26.37 -0.98 20.22
N GLY A 189 -25.73 -0.82 21.38
CA GLY A 189 -26.30 -1.22 22.66
C GLY A 189 -25.28 -1.87 23.59
N THR A 190 -25.69 -2.12 24.83
CA THR A 190 -24.85 -2.83 25.80
C THR A 190 -24.58 -4.26 25.32
N ALA A 191 -23.32 -4.69 25.35
CA ALA A 191 -22.86 -5.98 24.84
C ALA A 191 -23.18 -6.20 23.35
N ALA A 192 -23.14 -5.13 22.55
CA ALA A 192 -23.34 -5.23 21.12
C ALA A 192 -22.16 -5.91 20.42
N GLY A 193 -22.44 -6.60 19.32
CA GLY A 193 -21.47 -7.30 18.48
C GLY A 193 -21.57 -6.86 17.02
N GLY A 194 -20.46 -6.57 16.35
CA GLY A 194 -20.47 -6.46 14.90
C GLY A 194 -20.63 -7.86 14.29
N ILE A 195 -19.58 -8.67 14.46
CA ILE A 195 -19.54 -10.09 14.08
C ILE A 195 -19.09 -10.91 15.29
N LEU A 196 -19.87 -11.90 15.70
CA LEU A 196 -19.58 -12.77 16.84
C LEU A 196 -19.61 -14.25 16.44
N TRP A 197 -18.58 -15.00 16.79
CA TRP A 197 -18.49 -16.42 16.43
C TRP A 197 -18.11 -17.31 17.59
N GLN A 198 -18.83 -18.43 17.73
CA GLN A 198 -18.71 -19.33 18.88
C GLN A 198 -18.22 -20.74 18.54
N SER A 199 -17.42 -20.89 17.48
CA SER A 199 -16.89 -22.18 17.04
C SER A 199 -15.50 -22.14 16.39
N ASN A 200 -14.99 -23.30 16.01
CA ASN A 200 -13.72 -23.43 15.30
C ASN A 200 -13.83 -23.01 13.83
N GLY A 201 -12.70 -22.63 13.23
CA GLY A 201 -12.56 -22.51 11.78
C GLY A 201 -13.16 -21.26 11.15
N LEU A 202 -13.46 -20.21 11.92
CA LEU A 202 -13.92 -18.94 11.35
C LEU A 202 -12.91 -18.41 10.33
N ARG A 203 -13.38 -18.10 9.12
CA ARG A 203 -12.66 -17.27 8.16
C ARG A 203 -13.43 -15.99 7.91
N LEU A 204 -12.82 -14.86 8.23
CA LEU A 204 -13.45 -13.54 8.10
C LEU A 204 -12.56 -12.60 7.29
N ASP A 205 -13.13 -11.96 6.27
CA ASP A 205 -12.54 -10.83 5.55
C ASP A 205 -13.42 -9.59 5.72
N ASN A 206 -12.86 -8.55 6.35
CA ASN A 206 -13.50 -7.24 6.45
C ASN A 206 -12.74 -6.23 5.58
N SER A 207 -13.30 -5.89 4.43
CA SER A 207 -12.87 -4.79 3.56
C SER A 207 -13.79 -3.57 3.65
N GLY A 208 -14.96 -3.73 4.26
CA GLY A 208 -15.95 -2.69 4.50
C GLY A 208 -15.79 -1.98 5.85
N SER A 209 -16.91 -1.59 6.45
CA SER A 209 -16.95 -0.86 7.71
C SER A 209 -17.75 -1.61 8.77
N ILE A 210 -17.20 -1.72 9.98
CA ILE A 210 -17.89 -2.22 11.16
C ILE A 210 -17.83 -1.13 12.23
N VAL A 211 -19.00 -0.66 12.67
CA VAL A 211 -19.14 0.34 13.73
C VAL A 211 -19.96 -0.26 14.86
N VAL A 212 -19.38 -0.32 16.05
CA VAL A 212 -20.06 -0.88 17.23
C VAL A 212 -20.02 0.13 18.37
N SER A 213 -21.15 0.37 19.03
CA SER A 213 -21.17 1.28 20.18
C SER A 213 -22.04 0.79 21.33
N GLY A 214 -21.48 0.88 22.54
CA GLY A 214 -22.13 0.56 23.80
C GLY A 214 -21.17 -0.06 24.82
N LEU A 215 -21.61 -0.20 26.06
CA LEU A 215 -20.82 -0.82 27.13
C LEU A 215 -20.50 -2.28 26.81
N ALA A 216 -19.24 -2.70 27.01
CA ALA A 216 -18.78 -4.08 26.86
C ALA A 216 -19.04 -4.67 25.45
N SER A 217 -18.86 -3.85 24.41
CA SER A 217 -19.15 -4.25 23.04
C SER A 217 -17.95 -4.86 22.34
N VAL A 218 -18.18 -5.59 21.25
CA VAL A 218 -17.12 -6.21 20.46
C VAL A 218 -17.33 -5.94 18.97
N GLY A 219 -16.30 -5.44 18.28
CA GLY A 219 -16.33 -5.26 16.83
C GLY A 219 -16.41 -6.61 16.11
N ILE A 220 -15.34 -7.39 16.23
CA ILE A 220 -15.23 -8.76 15.74
C ILE A 220 -14.79 -9.64 16.90
N GLY A 221 -15.60 -10.64 17.26
CA GLY A 221 -15.32 -11.57 18.35
C GLY A 221 -15.39 -13.00 17.86
N ALA A 222 -14.38 -13.80 18.15
CA ALA A 222 -14.35 -15.22 17.83
C ALA A 222 -13.88 -16.05 19.04
N SER A 223 -14.47 -17.23 19.20
CA SER A 223 -14.00 -18.26 20.13
C SER A 223 -13.91 -19.60 19.44
N GLY A 224 -12.82 -20.33 19.66
CA GLY A 224 -12.56 -21.61 19.01
C GLY A 224 -11.10 -21.68 18.55
N ASN A 225 -10.72 -22.76 17.87
CA ASN A 225 -9.40 -22.89 17.26
C ASN A 225 -9.46 -22.51 15.77
N ASP A 226 -8.28 -22.26 15.19
CA ASP A 226 -8.09 -22.02 13.76
C ASP A 226 -8.88 -20.82 13.23
N ILE A 227 -8.97 -19.77 14.05
CA ILE A 227 -9.61 -18.51 13.67
C ILE A 227 -8.70 -17.73 12.74
N THR A 228 -9.22 -17.29 11.59
CA THR A 228 -8.51 -16.37 10.69
C THR A 228 -9.34 -15.13 10.41
N ILE A 229 -8.82 -13.97 10.81
CA ILE A 229 -9.46 -12.67 10.62
C ILE A 229 -8.54 -11.78 9.78
N THR A 230 -9.05 -11.26 8.66
CA THR A 230 -8.37 -10.29 7.81
C THR A 230 -9.16 -8.99 7.84
N ASN A 231 -8.52 -7.89 8.22
CA ASN A 231 -9.11 -6.56 8.24
C ASN A 231 -8.32 -5.63 7.33
N SER A 232 -8.90 -5.29 6.18
CA SER A 232 -8.40 -4.26 5.26
C SER A 232 -9.28 -2.98 5.28
N GLY A 233 -10.49 -3.08 5.85
CA GLY A 233 -11.42 -1.98 6.07
C GLY A 233 -11.29 -1.34 7.45
N THR A 234 -12.41 -0.89 8.02
CA THR A 234 -12.47 -0.22 9.33
C THR A 234 -13.22 -1.05 10.36
N VAL A 235 -12.72 -1.06 11.59
CA VAL A 235 -13.42 -1.56 12.79
C VAL A 235 -13.33 -0.49 13.87
N ASP A 236 -14.43 0.24 14.07
CA ASP A 236 -14.53 1.32 15.04
C ASP A 236 -15.46 0.90 16.19
N VAL A 237 -14.92 0.87 17.42
CA VAL A 237 -15.67 0.42 18.59
C VAL A 237 -15.65 1.49 19.68
N PHE A 238 -16.84 1.93 20.10
CA PHE A 238 -17.02 3.02 21.06
C PHE A 238 -17.74 2.53 22.33
N GLY A 239 -17.02 2.47 23.44
CA GLY A 239 -17.62 2.17 24.75
C GLY A 239 -16.65 1.60 25.77
N THR A 240 -16.98 1.75 27.06
CA THR A 240 -16.18 1.19 28.16
C THR A 240 -16.10 -0.34 28.06
N ALA A 241 -14.92 -0.90 28.37
CA ALA A 241 -14.64 -2.33 28.38
C ALA A 241 -14.93 -3.05 27.04
N SER A 242 -14.76 -2.34 25.92
CA SER A 242 -15.05 -2.88 24.59
C SER A 242 -13.79 -3.38 23.90
N THR A 243 -13.94 -4.26 22.90
CA THR A 243 -12.81 -4.80 22.13
C THR A 243 -13.04 -4.62 20.65
N GLY A 244 -12.01 -4.20 19.91
CA GLY A 244 -12.06 -4.07 18.45
C GLY A 244 -12.16 -5.44 17.80
N ILE A 245 -11.06 -6.19 17.85
CA ILE A 245 -10.97 -7.56 17.36
C ILE A 245 -10.53 -8.49 18.49
N SER A 246 -11.24 -9.59 18.70
CA SER A 246 -10.91 -10.56 19.76
C SER A 246 -10.98 -12.01 19.29
N ALA A 247 -9.95 -12.79 19.63
CA ALA A 247 -9.98 -14.24 19.65
C ALA A 247 -9.81 -14.73 21.10
N LEU A 248 -10.88 -15.26 21.69
CA LEU A 248 -10.97 -15.53 23.14
C LEU A 248 -10.34 -16.85 23.58
N PHE A 249 -10.39 -17.86 22.72
CA PHE A 249 -9.83 -19.19 22.95
C PHE A 249 -9.09 -19.64 21.69
N GLY A 250 -8.27 -20.69 21.80
CA GLY A 250 -7.57 -21.29 20.66
C GLY A 250 -6.56 -20.36 19.94
N ASN A 251 -5.83 -20.93 19.00
CA ASN A 251 -4.93 -20.16 18.13
C ASN A 251 -5.74 -19.29 17.15
N ALA A 252 -5.26 -18.07 16.93
CA ALA A 252 -5.81 -17.18 15.92
C ALA A 252 -4.72 -16.59 15.03
N THR A 253 -5.05 -16.37 13.76
CA THR A 253 -4.25 -15.58 12.81
C THR A 253 -5.05 -14.33 12.46
N ILE A 254 -4.60 -13.17 12.94
CA ILE A 254 -5.24 -11.88 12.70
C ILE A 254 -4.31 -11.05 11.83
N THR A 255 -4.79 -10.57 10.69
CA THR A 255 -4.05 -9.68 9.79
C THR A 255 -4.79 -8.36 9.66
N ASN A 256 -4.15 -7.25 10.03
CA ASN A 256 -4.70 -5.90 9.95
C ASN A 256 -3.86 -5.04 9.02
N SER A 257 -4.40 -4.70 7.85
CA SER A 257 -3.87 -3.68 6.94
C SER A 257 -4.74 -2.42 6.89
N GLY A 258 -5.97 -2.50 7.41
CA GLY A 258 -6.88 -1.37 7.56
C GLY A 258 -6.73 -0.65 8.90
N SER A 259 -7.87 -0.33 9.52
CA SER A 259 -7.92 0.40 10.79
C SER A 259 -8.75 -0.34 11.84
N VAL A 260 -8.23 -0.40 13.06
CA VAL A 260 -8.95 -0.83 14.26
C VAL A 260 -8.82 0.28 15.31
N ILE A 261 -9.92 0.95 15.60
CA ILE A 261 -9.97 2.06 16.56
C ILE A 261 -10.94 1.69 17.67
N VAL A 262 -10.45 1.74 18.91
CA VAL A 262 -11.26 1.46 20.09
C VAL A 262 -11.18 2.63 21.04
N GLU A 263 -12.33 3.28 21.26
CA GLU A 263 -12.46 4.43 22.14
C GLU A 263 -13.28 4.06 23.37
N GLY A 264 -12.66 4.18 24.54
CA GLY A 264 -13.33 3.96 25.82
C GLY A 264 -12.43 3.36 26.89
N LEU A 265 -12.72 3.67 28.15
CA LEU A 265 -11.99 3.14 29.30
C LEU A 265 -11.96 1.61 29.29
N GLY A 266 -10.76 1.02 29.44
CA GLY A 266 -10.60 -0.44 29.44
C GLY A 266 -10.77 -1.09 28.06
N GLY A 267 -10.76 -0.30 26.98
CA GLY A 267 -10.92 -0.80 25.63
C GLY A 267 -9.66 -1.51 25.08
N VAL A 268 -9.82 -2.62 24.38
CA VAL A 268 -8.68 -3.33 23.76
C VAL A 268 -8.79 -3.28 22.24
N GLY A 269 -7.74 -2.82 21.55
CA GLY A 269 -7.71 -2.78 20.08
C GLY A 269 -7.86 -4.19 19.48
N ILE A 270 -6.80 -4.99 19.61
CA ILE A 270 -6.78 -6.39 19.19
C ILE A 270 -6.36 -7.27 20.36
N ALA A 271 -7.15 -8.32 20.65
CA ALA A 271 -6.87 -9.29 21.70
C ALA A 271 -6.82 -10.72 21.15
N ALA A 272 -5.69 -11.40 21.29
CA ALA A 272 -5.55 -12.82 20.96
C ALA A 272 -5.18 -13.62 22.22
N GLN A 273 -6.15 -14.32 22.79
CA GLN A 273 -6.01 -14.91 24.13
C GLN A 273 -5.50 -16.35 24.15
N GLY A 274 -5.67 -17.12 23.07
CA GLY A 274 -5.12 -18.47 23.02
C GLY A 274 -3.66 -18.52 22.57
N GLY A 275 -3.01 -19.64 22.89
CA GLY A 275 -1.57 -19.84 22.66
C GLY A 275 -1.21 -19.91 21.18
N SER A 276 0.04 -19.56 20.87
CA SER A 276 0.56 -19.57 19.49
C SER A 276 -0.22 -18.69 18.49
N SER A 277 -0.92 -17.67 18.99
CA SER A 277 -1.64 -16.72 18.14
C SER A 277 -0.67 -15.80 17.40
N VAL A 278 -1.04 -15.42 16.18
CA VAL A 278 -0.27 -14.56 15.29
C VAL A 278 -1.10 -13.30 14.99
N ILE A 279 -0.51 -12.13 15.23
CA ILE A 279 -1.06 -10.85 14.77
C ILE A 279 -0.06 -10.26 13.79
N THR A 280 -0.50 -9.93 12.58
CA THR A 280 0.27 -9.19 11.58
C THR A 280 -0.38 -7.84 11.36
N ASN A 281 0.40 -6.77 11.49
CA ASN A 281 -0.08 -5.40 11.33
C ASN A 281 0.75 -4.66 10.26
N SER A 282 0.05 -3.99 9.36
CA SER A 282 0.58 -3.02 8.38
C SER A 282 -0.32 -1.78 8.27
N GLY A 283 -1.22 -1.60 9.24
CA GLY A 283 -2.17 -0.49 9.30
C GLY A 283 -2.28 0.09 10.72
N HIS A 284 -3.46 0.58 11.09
CA HIS A 284 -3.69 1.29 12.35
C HIS A 284 -4.34 0.39 13.41
N VAL A 285 -3.80 0.43 14.64
CA VAL A 285 -4.44 -0.16 15.84
C VAL A 285 -4.35 0.81 17.01
N PHE A 286 -5.45 1.50 17.29
CA PHE A 286 -5.49 2.56 18.31
C PHE A 286 -6.41 2.18 19.47
N SER A 287 -5.86 2.18 20.68
CA SER A 287 -6.60 2.17 21.93
C SER A 287 -5.90 3.09 22.92
N ASP A 288 -6.45 4.29 23.08
CA ASP A 288 -5.85 5.38 23.85
C ASP A 288 -5.97 5.21 25.37
N GLN A 289 -7.00 4.48 25.81
CA GLN A 289 -7.42 4.39 27.21
C GLN A 289 -7.19 3.01 27.83
N SER A 290 -6.59 2.05 27.13
CA SER A 290 -6.12 0.80 27.74
C SER A 290 -5.01 0.10 26.95
N VAL A 291 -5.31 -0.87 26.06
CA VAL A 291 -4.29 -1.72 25.41
C VAL A 291 -4.55 -1.77 23.91
N ALA A 292 -3.54 -1.48 23.09
CA ALA A 292 -3.69 -1.56 21.64
C ALA A 292 -3.67 -3.02 21.16
N ILE A 293 -2.70 -3.79 21.64
CA ILE A 293 -2.55 -5.21 21.28
C ILE A 293 -2.31 -6.03 22.55
N TYR A 294 -3.14 -7.04 22.77
CA TYR A 294 -3.05 -7.95 23.91
C TYR A 294 -2.90 -9.40 23.48
N PHE A 295 -1.85 -10.06 23.93
CA PHE A 295 -1.70 -11.50 23.86
C PHE A 295 -1.89 -12.13 25.25
N GLY A 296 -2.85 -13.05 25.35
CA GLY A 296 -3.24 -13.68 26.62
C GLY A 296 -2.45 -14.93 27.00
N ALA A 297 -1.72 -15.54 26.05
CA ALA A 297 -1.02 -16.81 26.26
C ALA A 297 0.39 -16.84 25.63
N SER A 298 1.14 -17.89 25.93
CA SER A 298 2.51 -18.11 25.44
C SER A 298 2.60 -18.41 23.94
N GLY A 299 3.80 -18.18 23.39
CA GLY A 299 4.12 -18.52 22.00
C GLY A 299 3.55 -17.54 20.98
N ALA A 300 3.11 -16.36 21.41
CA ALA A 300 2.53 -15.36 20.53
C ALA A 300 3.55 -14.82 19.52
N THR A 301 3.09 -14.48 18.32
CA THR A 301 3.91 -13.83 17.29
C THR A 301 3.25 -12.53 16.85
N LEU A 302 3.97 -11.42 16.96
CA LEU A 302 3.57 -10.12 16.43
C LEU A 302 4.46 -9.76 15.24
N ASN A 303 3.88 -9.65 14.05
CA ASN A 303 4.58 -9.19 12.86
C ASN A 303 4.20 -7.75 12.58
N LEU A 304 5.17 -6.85 12.62
CA LEU A 304 5.00 -5.43 12.32
C LEU A 304 5.64 -5.16 10.96
N LEU A 305 4.84 -4.76 9.97
CA LEU A 305 5.30 -4.45 8.61
C LEU A 305 5.34 -2.94 8.39
N GLY A 306 5.84 -2.50 7.23
CA GLY A 306 5.69 -1.11 6.77
C GLY A 306 4.24 -0.65 6.86
N GLY A 307 4.03 0.64 7.16
CA GLY A 307 2.70 1.22 7.39
C GLY A 307 2.13 0.98 8.81
N THR A 308 2.80 0.21 9.66
CA THR A 308 2.37 0.01 11.05
C THR A 308 2.25 1.32 11.82
N ALA A 309 1.06 1.57 12.36
CA ALA A 309 0.81 2.61 13.34
C ALA A 309 0.02 2.02 14.51
N ILE A 310 0.62 1.97 15.69
CA ILE A 310 -0.02 1.45 16.90
C ILE A 310 -0.05 2.58 17.91
N GLN A 311 -1.18 2.80 18.58
CA GLN A 311 -1.28 3.76 19.67
C GLN A 311 -1.84 3.04 20.89
N GLY A 312 -0.99 2.89 21.91
CA GLY A 312 -1.30 2.21 23.17
C GLY A 312 -0.34 1.06 23.49
N PRO A 313 -0.43 0.51 24.71
CA PRO A 313 0.38 -0.62 25.15
C PRO A 313 0.27 -1.84 24.23
N ILE A 314 1.42 -2.49 24.02
CA ILE A 314 1.51 -3.84 23.45
C ILE A 314 1.86 -4.77 24.61
N VAL A 315 0.98 -5.71 24.90
CA VAL A 315 1.06 -6.57 26.09
C VAL A 315 1.23 -8.02 25.67
N PHE A 316 2.32 -8.62 26.11
CA PHE A 316 2.52 -10.07 26.03
C PHE A 316 2.28 -10.72 27.40
N SER A 317 1.54 -11.82 27.40
CA SER A 317 1.39 -12.71 28.56
C SER A 317 2.13 -14.02 28.28
N GLY A 318 2.55 -14.73 29.34
CA GLY A 318 3.28 -15.99 29.19
C GLY A 318 4.71 -15.81 28.64
N GLY A 319 5.29 -16.88 28.10
CA GLY A 319 6.66 -16.86 27.57
C GLY A 319 6.76 -17.34 26.13
N GLY A 320 7.96 -17.20 25.54
CA GLY A 320 8.25 -17.69 24.18
C GLY A 320 7.66 -16.83 23.07
N ASN A 321 7.46 -15.54 23.32
CA ASN A 321 6.84 -14.61 22.38
C ASN A 321 7.88 -14.08 21.38
N THR A 322 7.42 -13.85 20.15
CA THR A 322 8.22 -13.35 19.04
C THR A 322 7.65 -12.04 18.54
N VAL A 323 8.52 -11.06 18.27
CA VAL A 323 8.19 -9.91 17.44
C VAL A 323 9.05 -9.91 16.19
N SER A 324 8.45 -9.62 15.04
CA SER A 324 9.17 -9.35 13.81
C SER A 324 8.90 -7.93 13.32
N PHE A 325 9.93 -7.32 12.75
CA PHE A 325 9.87 -6.00 12.12
C PHE A 325 10.23 -6.19 10.66
N GLY A 326 9.33 -5.82 9.74
CA GLY A 326 9.45 -5.95 8.30
C GLY A 326 10.23 -4.81 7.63
N PRO A 327 10.56 -4.93 6.34
CA PRO A 327 11.11 -3.80 5.56
C PRO A 327 10.16 -2.61 5.56
N GLY A 328 10.71 -1.40 5.45
CA GLY A 328 9.92 -0.16 5.45
C GLY A 328 9.47 0.28 6.84
N LEU A 329 9.79 -0.47 7.89
CA LEU A 329 9.43 -0.12 9.26
C LEU A 329 10.63 0.42 10.04
N ASN A 330 10.61 1.73 10.29
CA ASN A 330 11.37 2.32 11.39
C ASN A 330 10.49 2.35 12.63
N ALA A 331 11.00 1.91 13.77
CA ALA A 331 10.17 1.76 14.95
C ALA A 331 10.93 1.98 16.25
N VAL A 332 10.21 2.47 17.27
CA VAL A 332 10.55 2.41 18.70
C VAL A 332 9.32 1.83 19.39
N MET A 333 9.30 0.52 19.58
CA MET A 333 8.15 -0.18 20.15
C MET A 333 8.42 -0.58 21.59
N SER A 334 7.55 -0.14 22.50
CA SER A 334 7.57 -0.49 23.91
C SER A 334 6.58 -1.60 24.22
N PHE A 335 7.07 -2.64 24.89
CA PHE A 335 6.31 -3.82 25.27
C PHE A 335 6.05 -3.83 26.78
N SER A 336 5.03 -4.56 27.20
CA SER A 336 4.65 -4.70 28.60
C SER A 336 4.07 -6.08 28.90
N GLY A 337 3.77 -6.38 30.17
CA GLY A 337 3.30 -7.69 30.62
C GLY A 337 4.44 -8.56 31.13
N SER A 338 4.75 -9.66 30.44
CA SER A 338 5.84 -10.59 30.79
C SER A 338 7.26 -10.07 30.54
N GLY A 339 7.41 -8.80 30.17
CA GLY A 339 8.65 -8.19 29.69
C GLY A 339 8.73 -8.15 28.15
N PRO A 340 9.91 -7.83 27.58
CA PRO A 340 10.10 -7.76 26.14
C PRO A 340 9.95 -9.16 25.50
N PRO A 341 9.61 -9.22 24.20
CA PRO A 341 9.55 -10.49 23.48
C PRO A 341 10.92 -11.20 23.51
N GLN A 342 10.89 -12.52 23.73
CA GLN A 342 12.11 -13.33 23.84
C GLN A 342 12.84 -13.49 22.51
N THR A 343 12.13 -13.38 21.39
CA THR A 343 12.71 -13.43 20.04
C THR A 343 12.36 -12.16 19.27
N ILE A 344 13.39 -11.47 18.78
CA ILE A 344 13.26 -10.27 17.95
C ILE A 344 13.83 -10.60 16.58
N LEU A 345 13.02 -10.46 15.54
CA LEU A 345 13.40 -10.74 14.15
C LEU A 345 13.36 -9.46 13.32
N THR A 346 14.50 -8.99 12.86
CA THR A 346 14.61 -7.74 12.07
C THR A 346 15.01 -7.98 10.61
N GLY A 347 15.16 -9.24 10.18
CA GLY A 347 15.54 -9.55 8.80
C GLY A 347 16.90 -8.98 8.38
N GLY A 348 17.80 -8.69 9.32
CA GLY A 348 19.12 -8.09 9.08
C GLY A 348 19.18 -6.57 9.24
N ARG A 349 18.05 -5.90 9.52
CA ARG A 349 18.03 -4.48 9.90
C ARG A 349 18.70 -4.24 11.26
N PRO A 350 19.43 -3.14 11.44
CA PRO A 350 20.02 -2.77 12.72
C PRO A 350 18.92 -2.46 13.74
N PHE A 351 19.16 -2.86 14.97
CA PHE A 351 18.26 -2.60 16.08
C PHE A 351 19.01 -2.52 17.41
N VAL A 352 18.37 -1.87 18.38
CA VAL A 352 18.83 -1.82 19.77
C VAL A 352 17.66 -2.11 20.69
N THR A 353 17.97 -2.57 21.89
CA THR A 353 16.99 -2.74 22.96
C THR A 353 17.33 -1.81 24.12
N SER A 354 16.32 -1.14 24.68
CA SER A 354 16.46 -0.27 25.85
C SER A 354 15.29 -0.49 26.80
N GLY A 355 15.55 -1.14 27.94
CA GLY A 355 14.50 -1.61 28.84
C GLY A 355 13.54 -2.56 28.11
N ASP A 356 12.25 -2.26 28.16
CA ASP A 356 11.19 -3.03 27.48
C ASP A 356 10.91 -2.53 26.04
N SER A 357 11.78 -1.70 25.49
CA SER A 357 11.62 -1.14 24.14
C SER A 357 12.62 -1.72 23.15
N VAL A 358 12.16 -1.90 21.91
CA VAL A 358 12.96 -2.32 20.76
C VAL A 358 12.90 -1.21 19.72
N ALA A 359 14.06 -0.71 19.30
CA ALA A 359 14.16 0.26 18.22
C ALA A 359 14.82 -0.36 17.00
N VAL A 360 14.19 -0.24 15.83
CA VAL A 360 14.63 -0.80 14.55
C VAL A 360 14.70 0.30 13.51
N VAL A 361 15.73 0.26 12.66
CA VAL A 361 15.91 1.24 11.57
C VAL A 361 15.81 0.54 10.23
N ASP A 362 14.98 1.09 9.34
CA ASP A 362 14.98 0.69 7.95
C ASP A 362 16.19 1.29 7.23
N ILE A 363 16.86 0.48 6.41
CA ILE A 363 18.13 0.87 5.77
C ILE A 363 17.93 1.40 4.34
N THR A 364 16.71 1.43 3.82
CA THR A 364 16.44 1.66 2.39
C THR A 364 16.83 3.08 1.95
N GLY A 365 16.63 4.09 2.79
CA GLY A 365 17.10 5.46 2.52
C GLY A 365 18.63 5.58 2.44
N PHE A 366 19.38 4.68 3.08
CA PHE A 366 20.84 4.60 2.90
C PHE A 366 21.21 3.86 1.62
N ALA A 367 20.46 2.80 1.29
CA ALA A 367 20.66 1.98 0.10
C ALA A 367 20.40 2.73 -1.21
N SER A 368 19.45 3.68 -1.21
CA SER A 368 19.09 4.48 -2.39
C SER A 368 20.18 5.46 -2.82
N SER A 369 21.17 5.75 -1.97
CA SER A 369 22.22 6.75 -2.28
C SER A 369 23.11 6.36 -3.46
N GLY A 370 23.29 5.06 -3.74
CA GLY A 370 24.03 4.58 -4.91
C GLY A 370 23.28 4.85 -6.22
N PRO A 371 22.04 4.34 -6.36
CA PRO A 371 21.16 4.67 -7.48
C PRO A 371 20.97 6.18 -7.70
N LEU A 372 20.81 6.96 -6.63
CA LEU A 372 20.71 8.43 -6.70
C LEU A 372 21.92 9.05 -7.39
N ILE A 373 23.14 8.71 -6.95
CA ILE A 373 24.33 9.33 -7.54
C ILE A 373 24.54 8.86 -8.98
N GLU A 374 24.23 7.60 -9.28
CA GLU A 374 24.26 7.05 -10.66
C GLU A 374 23.37 7.89 -11.58
N ASP A 375 22.09 8.07 -11.24
CA ASP A 375 21.14 8.81 -12.07
C ASP A 375 21.45 10.29 -12.17
N LEU A 376 21.90 10.89 -11.07
CA LEU A 376 22.32 12.28 -11.07
C LEU A 376 23.47 12.51 -12.05
N VAL A 377 24.51 11.67 -12.01
CA VAL A 377 25.65 11.84 -12.91
C VAL A 377 25.33 11.39 -14.33
N ASP A 378 24.48 10.38 -14.54
CA ASP A 378 23.97 10.00 -15.87
C ASP A 378 23.21 11.17 -16.51
N GLY A 379 22.36 11.84 -15.72
CA GLY A 379 21.63 13.03 -16.13
C GLY A 379 22.52 14.20 -16.52
N ILE A 380 23.53 14.50 -15.70
CA ILE A 380 24.43 15.64 -15.91
C ILE A 380 25.43 15.34 -17.03
N ALA A 381 26.16 14.23 -16.92
CA ALA A 381 27.22 13.87 -17.84
C ALA A 381 26.67 13.37 -19.17
N GLY A 382 25.48 12.74 -19.22
CA GLY A 382 24.84 12.31 -20.47
C GLY A 382 24.59 13.48 -21.44
N VAL A 383 24.33 14.68 -20.92
CA VAL A 383 24.21 15.92 -21.72
C VAL A 383 25.53 16.31 -22.39
N ALA A 384 26.65 16.03 -21.72
CA ALA A 384 28.01 16.26 -22.21
C ALA A 384 28.53 15.12 -23.09
N GLU A 385 28.14 13.87 -22.85
CA GLU A 385 28.68 12.67 -23.51
C GLU A 385 28.00 12.34 -24.86
N ALA A 386 26.81 12.88 -25.13
CA ALA A 386 26.14 12.69 -26.42
C ALA A 386 26.80 13.43 -27.60
N ARG A 387 27.95 14.08 -27.38
CA ARG A 387 28.58 15.06 -28.28
C ARG A 387 29.33 14.45 -29.45
N MET A 388 30.07 13.39 -29.16
CA MET A 388 31.01 12.81 -30.11
C MET A 388 30.39 11.64 -30.88
N ALA A 389 29.25 11.09 -30.45
CA ALA A 389 28.59 10.00 -31.17
C ALA A 389 27.97 10.45 -32.52
N ALA A 390 27.65 11.73 -32.69
CA ALA A 390 27.07 12.25 -33.93
C ALA A 390 28.07 12.11 -35.11
N PRO A 391 27.67 11.57 -36.28
CA PRO A 391 28.51 11.53 -37.47
C PRO A 391 28.83 12.94 -38.00
N ASP A 392 30.07 13.18 -38.46
CA ASP A 392 30.51 14.48 -39.01
C ASP A 392 29.71 14.95 -40.26
N ASP A 393 29.12 14.01 -41.01
CA ASP A 393 28.25 14.26 -42.18
C ASP A 393 26.74 14.31 -41.82
N GLY A 394 26.38 14.19 -40.55
CA GLY A 394 25.00 14.25 -40.06
C GLY A 394 24.50 15.69 -39.93
N LEU A 395 23.24 15.94 -40.25
CA LEU A 395 22.64 17.25 -39.98
C LEU A 395 22.38 17.40 -38.47
N PRO A 396 22.72 18.58 -37.91
CA PRO A 396 23.39 19.69 -38.59
C PRO A 396 24.91 19.49 -38.66
N ALA A 397 25.50 19.69 -39.85
CA ALA A 397 26.94 19.63 -40.06
C ALA A 397 27.64 20.60 -39.09
N LEU A 398 28.47 20.05 -38.20
CA LEU A 398 29.04 20.75 -37.06
C LEU A 398 30.00 21.85 -37.52
N ARG A 399 29.64 23.11 -37.24
CA ARG A 399 30.44 24.28 -37.61
C ARG A 399 31.66 24.42 -36.69
N LYS A 400 32.79 24.84 -37.24
CA LYS A 400 34.02 25.13 -36.47
C LYS A 400 33.83 26.48 -35.77
N GLY A 401 33.86 26.52 -34.45
CA GLY A 401 33.64 27.75 -33.70
C GLY A 401 33.26 27.53 -32.24
N PRO A 402 32.95 28.63 -31.51
CA PRO A 402 32.35 28.56 -30.19
C PRO A 402 30.84 28.30 -30.28
N ASP A 403 30.35 27.34 -29.50
CA ASP A 403 28.93 27.02 -29.38
C ASP A 403 28.48 27.21 -27.92
N ALA A 404 27.23 27.63 -27.73
CA ALA A 404 26.60 27.69 -26.41
C ALA A 404 25.31 26.88 -26.40
N TRP A 405 24.96 26.35 -25.24
CA TRP A 405 23.82 25.46 -25.11
C TRP A 405 23.19 25.48 -23.73
N ILE A 406 21.92 25.07 -23.70
CA ILE A 406 21.16 24.83 -22.49
C ILE A 406 20.43 23.49 -22.63
N SER A 407 20.37 22.71 -21.57
CA SER A 407 19.74 21.41 -21.52
C SER A 407 18.93 21.24 -20.25
N THR A 408 17.86 20.47 -20.36
CA THR A 408 17.11 19.95 -19.22
C THR A 408 17.20 18.43 -19.24
N PHE A 409 17.22 17.83 -18.07
CA PHE A 409 17.15 16.40 -17.91
C PHE A 409 16.17 16.05 -16.79
N GLY A 410 15.68 14.83 -16.81
CA GLY A 410 14.98 14.27 -15.67
C GLY A 410 14.59 12.83 -15.90
N GLY A 411 14.28 12.15 -14.82
CA GLY A 411 13.86 10.77 -14.87
C GLY A 411 13.19 10.31 -13.60
N ILE A 412 12.65 9.12 -13.70
CA ILE A 412 12.01 8.40 -12.61
C ILE A 412 12.59 7.00 -12.51
N ARG A 413 12.75 6.51 -11.28
CA ARG A 413 13.07 5.13 -10.95
C ARG A 413 11.97 4.57 -10.05
N SER A 414 11.62 3.32 -10.27
CA SER A 414 10.93 2.48 -9.28
C SER A 414 11.76 1.21 -9.09
N GLN A 415 12.13 0.89 -7.86
CA GLN A 415 12.98 -0.24 -7.53
C GLN A 415 12.33 -1.10 -6.45
N GLY A 416 12.16 -2.39 -6.74
CA GLY A 416 11.61 -3.33 -5.76
C GLY A 416 12.56 -3.63 -4.60
N GLY A 417 11.99 -4.07 -3.48
CA GLY A 417 12.75 -4.45 -2.28
C GLY A 417 13.73 -5.60 -2.51
N SER A 418 14.79 -5.63 -1.71
CA SER A 418 15.86 -6.64 -1.79
C SER A 418 16.46 -6.92 -0.41
N GLY A 419 16.31 -8.15 0.07
CA GLY A 419 16.86 -8.57 1.37
C GLY A 419 16.24 -7.77 2.53
N ALA A 420 17.07 -7.02 3.24
CA ALA A 420 16.65 -6.22 4.40
C ALA A 420 16.03 -4.85 4.02
N SER A 421 16.18 -4.42 2.76
CA SER A 421 15.66 -3.14 2.26
C SER A 421 14.26 -3.30 1.65
N ALA A 422 13.40 -2.32 1.89
CA ALA A 422 12.14 -2.12 1.18
C ALA A 422 12.38 -1.67 -0.27
N GLY A 423 11.31 -1.54 -1.05
CA GLY A 423 11.37 -0.84 -2.32
C GLY A 423 11.41 0.66 -2.12
N PHE A 424 11.75 1.38 -3.19
CA PHE A 424 11.72 2.84 -3.21
C PHE A 424 11.48 3.35 -4.63
N SER A 425 11.07 4.61 -4.71
CA SER A 425 10.98 5.37 -5.95
C SER A 425 11.82 6.64 -5.87
N GLU A 426 12.27 7.11 -7.03
CA GLU A 426 13.05 8.33 -7.14
C GLU A 426 12.54 9.15 -8.32
N ALA A 427 12.47 10.46 -8.14
CA ALA A 427 12.23 11.41 -9.21
C ALA A 427 13.30 12.49 -9.16
N LEU A 428 13.99 12.70 -10.27
CA LEU A 428 15.09 13.64 -10.38
C LEU A 428 14.94 14.50 -11.64
N GLY A 429 15.32 15.77 -11.55
CA GLY A 429 15.41 16.65 -12.72
C GLY A 429 16.40 17.79 -12.53
N GLY A 430 16.83 18.38 -13.63
CA GLY A 430 17.80 19.46 -13.59
C GLY A 430 17.93 20.26 -14.87
N VAL A 431 18.67 21.36 -14.76
CA VAL A 431 19.00 22.27 -15.86
C VAL A 431 20.51 22.47 -15.88
N VAL A 432 21.08 22.39 -17.09
CA VAL A 432 22.51 22.58 -17.34
C VAL A 432 22.69 23.60 -18.46
N ALA A 433 23.62 24.52 -18.28
CA ALA A 433 24.07 25.40 -19.34
C ALA A 433 25.58 25.27 -19.52
N GLY A 434 26.04 25.41 -20.76
CA GLY A 434 27.45 25.31 -21.06
C GLY A 434 27.86 26.01 -22.33
N ALA A 435 29.18 26.09 -22.50
CA ALA A 435 29.84 26.60 -23.68
C ALA A 435 30.95 25.65 -24.09
N GLU A 436 31.19 25.56 -25.38
CA GLU A 436 32.20 24.66 -25.93
C GLU A 436 32.88 25.28 -27.15
N ARG A 437 33.98 24.65 -27.57
CA ARG A 437 34.71 25.01 -28.77
C ARG A 437 35.19 23.77 -29.49
N ARG A 438 34.96 23.74 -30.81
CA ARG A 438 35.52 22.73 -31.71
C ARG A 438 36.77 23.27 -32.41
N SER A 439 37.88 22.54 -32.33
CA SER A 439 39.13 22.82 -33.04
C SER A 439 39.12 22.19 -34.44
N GLY A 440 39.95 22.73 -35.34
CA GLY A 440 40.15 22.16 -36.67
C GLY A 440 40.85 20.79 -36.66
N ASP A 441 41.49 20.43 -35.54
CA ASP A 441 42.32 19.23 -35.38
C ASP A 441 41.57 18.06 -34.72
N GLY A 442 40.23 18.07 -34.77
CA GLY A 442 39.38 16.99 -34.23
C GLY A 442 39.03 17.10 -32.74
N PHE A 443 39.57 18.07 -32.02
CA PHE A 443 39.26 18.28 -30.60
C PHE A 443 37.97 19.09 -30.37
N LEU A 444 37.20 18.70 -29.36
CA LEU A 444 36.04 19.44 -28.85
C LEU A 444 36.15 19.54 -27.34
N GLY A 445 36.08 20.74 -26.78
CA GLY A 445 36.18 20.94 -25.33
C GLY A 445 35.12 21.90 -24.83
N GLY A 446 34.55 21.63 -23.68
CA GLY A 446 33.51 22.48 -23.09
C GLY A 446 33.48 22.48 -21.58
N LEU A 447 32.84 23.52 -21.05
CA LEU A 447 32.56 23.70 -19.62
C LEU A 447 31.06 23.88 -19.43
N PHE A 448 30.57 23.44 -18.28
CA PHE A 448 29.16 23.57 -17.94
C PHE A 448 28.94 23.76 -16.44
N LEU A 449 27.76 24.28 -16.11
CA LEU A 449 27.25 24.42 -14.76
C LEU A 449 25.74 24.25 -14.75
N GLY A 450 25.18 23.84 -13.61
CA GLY A 450 23.77 23.57 -13.50
C GLY A 450 23.29 23.35 -12.08
N GLY A 451 21.99 23.09 -11.98
CA GLY A 451 21.32 22.72 -10.74
C GLY A 451 20.38 21.55 -10.97
N ALA A 452 20.20 20.73 -9.94
CA ALA A 452 19.31 19.59 -9.93
C ALA A 452 18.46 19.58 -8.66
N ALA A 453 17.29 18.99 -8.73
CA ALA A 453 16.43 18.73 -7.59
C ALA A 453 15.67 17.42 -7.82
N GLY A 454 15.32 16.76 -6.73
CA GLY A 454 14.57 15.51 -6.77
C GLY A 454 14.10 15.07 -5.41
N SER A 455 13.47 13.90 -5.36
CA SER A 455 13.11 13.21 -4.14
C SER A 455 13.29 11.71 -4.29
N THR A 456 13.65 11.08 -3.18
CA THR A 456 13.57 9.63 -2.97
C THR A 456 12.47 9.36 -1.95
N GLU A 457 11.55 8.46 -2.29
CA GLU A 457 10.46 8.00 -1.42
C GLU A 457 10.62 6.49 -1.21
N VAL A 458 10.78 6.07 0.04
CA VAL A 458 10.80 4.66 0.43
C VAL A 458 9.37 4.17 0.58
N ASP A 459 9.10 2.94 0.13
CA ASP A 459 7.77 2.30 0.21
C ASP A 459 7.19 2.35 1.64
N ASP A 460 5.86 2.23 1.73
CA ASP A 460 5.08 2.32 2.98
C ASP A 460 5.27 3.64 3.75
N ASP A 461 5.58 4.72 3.02
CA ASP A 461 5.89 6.05 3.54
C ASP A 461 7.03 6.04 4.58
N ALA A 462 7.93 5.07 4.54
CA ALA A 462 8.94 4.88 5.58
C ALA A 462 9.88 6.09 5.73
N GLN A 463 10.24 6.71 4.60
CA GLN A 463 11.15 7.85 4.56
C GLN A 463 11.03 8.62 3.23
N GLU A 464 11.07 9.95 3.32
CA GLU A 464 11.23 10.87 2.19
C GLU A 464 12.58 11.59 2.33
N ILE A 465 13.34 11.67 1.24
CA ILE A 465 14.58 12.44 1.16
C ILE A 465 14.49 13.38 -0.03
N VAL A 466 14.54 14.69 0.22
CA VAL A 466 14.53 15.71 -0.82
C VAL A 466 15.95 16.16 -1.14
N HIS A 467 16.33 16.03 -2.40
CA HIS A 467 17.66 16.31 -2.93
C HIS A 467 17.68 17.68 -3.62
N ARG A 468 18.70 18.49 -3.36
CA ARG A 468 18.97 19.75 -4.10
C ARG A 468 20.45 19.90 -4.37
N GLY A 469 20.83 19.96 -5.63
CA GLY A 469 22.23 19.99 -6.04
C GLY A 469 22.58 21.19 -6.90
N ALA A 470 23.84 21.60 -6.81
CA ALA A 470 24.49 22.49 -7.75
C ALA A 470 25.82 21.87 -8.19
N PHE A 471 26.14 22.00 -9.48
CA PHE A 471 27.31 21.32 -10.04
C PHE A 471 27.96 22.12 -11.16
N ALA A 472 29.20 21.76 -11.43
CA ALA A 472 29.96 22.22 -12.56
C ALA A 472 30.85 21.09 -13.10
N GLY A 473 31.26 21.22 -14.35
CA GLY A 473 32.10 20.22 -14.96
C GLY A 473 32.67 20.67 -16.29
N GLY A 474 33.40 19.74 -16.91
CA GLY A 474 33.97 19.91 -18.22
C GLY A 474 34.13 18.59 -18.95
N TYR A 475 34.29 18.69 -20.26
CA TYR A 475 34.49 17.53 -21.14
C TYR A 475 35.49 17.86 -22.24
N LEU A 476 36.16 16.82 -22.72
CA LEU A 476 37.10 16.84 -23.81
C LEU A 476 36.87 15.63 -24.71
N GLY A 477 36.48 15.89 -25.95
CA GLY A 477 36.34 14.91 -27.02
C GLY A 477 37.46 15.02 -28.05
N TYR A 478 37.83 13.90 -28.65
CA TYR A 478 38.71 13.80 -29.80
C TYR A 478 38.07 12.94 -30.89
N ASP A 479 37.90 13.53 -32.08
CA ASP A 479 37.34 12.88 -33.25
C ASP A 479 38.45 12.55 -34.26
N ALA A 480 38.63 11.26 -34.54
CA ALA A 480 39.53 10.75 -35.57
C ALA A 480 38.76 10.23 -36.81
N GLY A 481 37.52 10.67 -37.00
CA GLY A 481 36.62 10.26 -38.07
C GLY A 481 35.96 8.91 -37.77
N ALA A 482 36.69 7.82 -37.98
CA ALA A 482 36.16 6.47 -37.74
C ALA A 482 36.08 6.10 -36.25
N HIS A 483 36.83 6.79 -35.41
CA HIS A 483 36.92 6.56 -33.97
C HIS A 483 36.76 7.88 -33.22
N PHE A 484 36.20 7.80 -32.02
CA PHE A 484 36.16 8.93 -31.12
C PHE A 484 36.48 8.49 -29.69
N ALA A 485 36.99 9.44 -28.92
CA ALA A 485 37.21 9.32 -27.50
C ALA A 485 36.65 10.56 -26.80
N GLU A 486 36.10 10.38 -25.61
CA GLU A 486 35.62 11.46 -24.76
C GLU A 486 36.00 11.21 -23.31
N ALA A 487 36.37 12.28 -22.61
CA ALA A 487 36.50 12.29 -21.17
C ALA A 487 35.66 13.42 -20.58
N ALA A 488 34.93 13.15 -19.51
CA ALA A 488 34.17 14.15 -18.78
C ALA A 488 34.50 14.10 -17.28
N PHE A 489 34.34 15.24 -16.63
CA PHE A 489 34.46 15.36 -15.18
C PHE A 489 33.35 16.26 -14.66
N VAL A 490 32.62 15.76 -13.66
CA VAL A 490 31.58 16.48 -12.95
C VAL A 490 31.95 16.56 -11.47
N ALA A 491 31.70 17.70 -10.85
CA ALA A 491 31.71 17.82 -9.39
C ALA A 491 30.59 18.74 -8.93
N GLY A 492 30.05 18.47 -7.74
CA GLY A 492 28.95 19.25 -7.21
C GLY A 492 28.76 19.08 -5.71
N VAL A 493 27.82 19.88 -5.21
CA VAL A 493 27.32 19.82 -3.84
C VAL A 493 25.86 19.40 -3.87
N LEU A 494 25.44 18.67 -2.84
CA LEU A 494 24.10 18.15 -2.66
C LEU A 494 23.63 18.52 -1.25
N GLN A 495 22.45 19.11 -1.14
CA GLN A 495 21.77 19.33 0.11
C GLN A 495 20.63 18.32 0.21
N GLU A 496 20.55 17.66 1.36
CA GLU A 496 19.61 16.61 1.68
C GLU A 496 18.70 17.04 2.81
N ARG A 497 17.40 16.82 2.63
CA ARG A 497 16.40 16.98 3.68
C ARG A 497 15.66 15.67 3.85
N SER A 498 15.90 14.99 4.96
CA SER A 498 15.31 13.71 5.31
C SER A 498 14.12 13.89 6.27
N ARG A 499 13.05 13.13 6.01
CA ARG A 499 11.90 12.93 6.90
C ARG A 499 11.62 11.44 6.99
N ARG A 500 11.89 10.84 8.16
CA ARG A 500 11.72 9.41 8.41
C ARG A 500 10.58 9.21 9.39
N HIS A 501 9.59 8.41 9.02
CA HIS A 501 8.47 8.07 9.91
C HIS A 501 8.91 6.98 10.86
N VAL A 502 8.73 7.19 12.16
CA VAL A 502 9.13 6.27 13.23
C VAL A 502 7.88 5.82 13.96
N ALA A 503 7.50 4.56 13.84
CA ALA A 503 6.37 4.01 14.55
C ALA A 503 6.69 3.91 16.05
N ASN A 504 5.90 4.58 16.89
CA ASN A 504 6.09 4.63 18.35
C ASN A 504 4.74 4.48 19.04
N ASN A 505 4.56 3.37 19.77
CA ASN A 505 3.26 3.03 20.35
C ASN A 505 2.86 3.85 21.57
N LEU A 506 3.74 4.71 22.07
CA LEU A 506 3.48 5.58 23.22
C LEU A 506 3.02 6.99 22.82
N VAL A 507 3.02 7.32 21.52
CA VAL A 507 2.61 8.65 21.04
C VAL A 507 1.23 8.64 20.39
N LEU A 508 0.62 9.83 20.31
CA LEU A 508 -0.62 10.04 19.58
C LEU A 508 -0.42 9.77 18.08
N GLY A 509 -1.32 8.99 17.48
CA GLY A 509 -1.24 8.55 16.08
C GLY A 509 -0.25 7.40 15.85
N GLY A 510 0.49 6.97 16.86
CA GLY A 510 1.41 5.84 16.77
C GLY A 510 2.65 6.05 15.90
N ILE A 511 2.89 7.29 15.44
CA ILE A 511 3.97 7.66 14.54
C ILE A 511 4.57 9.01 14.96
N GLU A 512 5.90 9.08 14.97
CA GLU A 512 6.69 10.30 15.04
C GLU A 512 7.43 10.54 13.73
N THR A 513 8.04 11.72 13.57
CA THR A 513 8.83 12.03 12.37
C THR A 513 10.21 12.53 12.76
N ALA A 514 11.23 11.71 12.52
CA ALA A 514 12.63 12.09 12.61
C ALA A 514 13.03 12.95 11.40
N ARG A 515 13.70 14.07 11.64
CA ARG A 515 14.07 15.03 10.57
C ARG A 515 15.54 15.40 10.66
N ALA A 516 16.21 15.44 9.51
CA ALA A 516 17.59 15.93 9.38
C ALA A 516 17.79 16.71 8.10
N ASP A 517 18.62 17.76 8.15
CA ASP A 517 19.15 18.46 6.99
C ASP A 517 20.68 18.21 6.99
N PHE A 518 21.23 17.69 5.89
CA PHE A 518 22.66 17.39 5.76
C PHE A 518 23.19 17.67 4.36
N ASN A 519 24.52 17.76 4.22
CA ASN A 519 25.15 18.09 2.94
C ASN A 519 26.02 16.93 2.45
N GLY A 520 26.23 16.89 1.14
CA GLY A 520 27.18 16.01 0.50
C GLY A 520 27.93 16.69 -0.63
N VAL A 521 29.06 16.11 -0.98
CA VAL A 521 29.85 16.47 -2.16
C VAL A 521 29.91 15.26 -3.07
N PHE A 522 29.79 15.47 -4.38
CA PHE A 522 29.96 14.40 -5.34
C PHE A 522 30.96 14.75 -6.44
N LEU A 523 31.57 13.72 -7.00
CA LEU A 523 32.45 13.83 -8.16
C LEU A 523 32.31 12.62 -9.07
N SER A 524 32.48 12.83 -10.37
CA SER A 524 32.35 11.76 -11.36
C SER A 524 33.23 12.01 -12.59
N PRO A 525 34.40 11.34 -12.67
CA PRO A 525 35.14 11.20 -13.91
C PRO A 525 34.56 10.07 -14.77
N SER A 526 34.48 10.30 -16.08
CA SER A 526 34.09 9.29 -17.07
C SER A 526 34.96 9.35 -18.32
N VAL A 527 35.06 8.21 -19.02
CA VAL A 527 35.70 8.08 -20.33
C VAL A 527 34.82 7.23 -21.23
N THR A 528 34.59 7.68 -22.45
CA THR A 528 33.84 6.97 -23.49
C THR A 528 34.72 6.77 -24.72
N LEU A 529 34.74 5.55 -25.24
CA LEU A 529 35.42 5.17 -26.48
C LEU A 529 34.39 4.61 -27.45
N GLY A 530 34.46 5.00 -28.72
CA GLY A 530 33.55 4.49 -29.74
C GLY A 530 34.11 4.50 -31.14
N MET A 531 33.37 3.86 -32.03
CA MET A 531 33.67 3.81 -33.46
C MET A 531 32.42 4.03 -34.29
N ARG A 532 32.59 4.44 -35.55
CA ARG A 532 31.51 4.68 -36.50
C ARG A 532 31.64 3.72 -37.67
N LEU A 533 30.61 2.91 -37.87
CA LEU A 533 30.56 1.87 -38.90
C LEU A 533 29.40 2.18 -39.86
N PRO A 534 29.68 2.63 -41.10
CA PRO A 534 28.65 2.82 -42.10
C PRO A 534 27.93 1.49 -42.41
N VAL A 535 26.60 1.52 -42.39
CA VAL A 535 25.73 0.38 -42.71
C VAL A 535 24.63 0.83 -43.68
N THR A 536 23.90 -0.10 -44.29
CA THR A 536 22.83 0.25 -45.26
C THR A 536 21.74 1.14 -44.66
N ALA A 537 21.45 0.98 -43.36
CA ALA A 537 20.42 1.73 -42.66
C ALA A 537 20.88 3.11 -42.14
N GLY A 538 22.17 3.43 -42.20
CA GLY A 538 22.76 4.64 -41.59
C GLY A 538 24.16 4.38 -41.03
N THR A 539 24.43 4.85 -39.81
CA THR A 539 25.72 4.64 -39.13
C THR A 539 25.52 3.90 -37.82
N LEU A 540 26.14 2.74 -37.69
CA LEU A 540 26.20 1.98 -36.44
C LEU A 540 27.37 2.50 -35.59
N ILE A 541 27.09 2.80 -34.32
CA ILE A 541 28.00 3.45 -33.38
C ILE A 541 28.10 2.58 -32.13
N PRO A 542 28.96 1.55 -32.12
CA PRO A 542 29.28 0.85 -30.89
C PRO A 542 30.20 1.71 -30.01
N SER A 543 29.89 1.78 -28.73
CA SER A 543 30.66 2.53 -27.74
C SER A 543 30.71 1.83 -26.39
N VAL A 544 31.79 2.09 -25.65
CA VAL A 544 31.98 1.68 -24.26
C VAL A 544 32.29 2.90 -23.42
N ARG A 545 31.57 3.08 -22.31
CA ARG A 545 31.83 4.10 -21.30
C ARG A 545 32.25 3.44 -19.99
N LEU A 546 33.24 4.02 -19.34
CA LEU A 546 33.65 3.71 -17.98
C LEU A 546 33.46 4.96 -17.13
N ARG A 547 32.81 4.82 -15.98
CA ARG A 547 32.56 5.92 -15.06
C ARG A 547 32.82 5.50 -13.62
N TYR A 548 33.37 6.43 -12.86
CA TYR A 548 33.35 6.39 -11.40
C TYR A 548 32.45 7.53 -10.90
N ALA A 549 31.69 7.30 -9.85
CA ALA A 549 30.94 8.32 -9.14
C ALA A 549 31.13 8.12 -7.63
N GLY A 550 31.60 9.17 -6.96
CA GLY A 550 31.75 9.20 -5.51
C GLY A 550 30.81 10.23 -4.91
N LEU A 551 30.11 9.86 -3.84
CA LEU A 551 29.24 10.73 -3.04
C LEU A 551 29.66 10.64 -1.57
N PHE A 552 29.95 11.80 -0.97
CA PHE A 552 30.50 11.92 0.38
C PHE A 552 29.57 12.79 1.21
N PHE A 553 28.89 12.22 2.21
CA PHE A 553 27.97 12.93 3.09
C PHE A 553 28.65 13.32 4.40
N ASP A 554 28.38 14.54 4.87
CA ASP A 554 28.75 14.98 6.23
C ASP A 554 27.97 14.18 7.29
N ASP A 555 28.46 14.22 8.54
CA ASP A 555 27.71 13.71 9.69
C ASP A 555 26.45 14.54 9.96
N TYR A 556 25.43 13.91 10.54
CA TYR A 556 24.19 14.59 10.90
C TYR A 556 23.47 13.92 12.07
N THR A 557 22.62 14.69 12.74
CA THR A 557 21.74 14.20 13.80
C THR A 557 20.30 14.52 13.45
N GLU A 558 19.43 13.52 13.54
CA GLU A 558 17.99 13.68 13.40
C GLU A 558 17.37 14.34 14.64
N THR A 559 16.21 14.94 14.46
CA THR A 559 15.41 15.54 15.53
C THR A 559 13.92 15.25 15.34
N GLY A 560 13.19 15.11 16.44
CA GLY A 560 11.72 15.12 16.45
C GLY A 560 11.04 13.77 16.63
N SER A 561 11.80 12.74 17.01
CA SER A 561 11.28 11.43 17.41
C SER A 561 12.10 10.81 18.55
N ASP A 562 11.55 9.84 19.27
CA ASP A 562 12.34 9.05 20.22
C ASP A 562 13.34 8.12 19.53
N GLY A 563 13.21 7.90 18.21
CA GLY A 563 14.07 7.05 17.40
C GLY A 563 15.12 7.82 16.59
N ASP A 564 15.46 9.04 16.97
CA ASP A 564 16.41 9.90 16.25
C ASP A 564 17.80 9.24 16.14
N LEU A 565 18.38 9.29 14.94
CA LEU A 565 19.74 8.80 14.66
C LEU A 565 20.77 9.93 14.70
N ALA A 566 21.94 9.65 15.25
CA ALA A 566 23.16 10.41 14.97
C ALA A 566 24.04 9.61 14.01
N VAL A 567 24.11 10.02 12.75
CA VAL A 567 24.80 9.29 11.68
C VAL A 567 26.16 9.94 11.42
N SER A 568 27.21 9.13 11.41
CA SER A 568 28.56 9.59 11.07
C SER A 568 28.70 9.85 9.58
N ARG A 569 29.72 10.64 9.22
CA ARG A 569 30.17 10.83 7.84
C ARG A 569 30.28 9.49 7.12
N ARG A 570 29.79 9.43 5.89
CA ARG A 570 29.84 8.22 5.05
C ARG A 570 30.09 8.54 3.58
N ASP A 571 30.56 7.54 2.85
CA ASP A 571 30.78 7.63 1.42
C ASP A 571 30.15 6.47 0.64
N VAL A 572 29.80 6.77 -0.60
CA VAL A 572 29.20 5.85 -1.56
C VAL A 572 29.98 5.94 -2.86
N ASN A 573 30.47 4.80 -3.32
CA ASN A 573 31.28 4.69 -4.53
C ASN A 573 30.58 3.80 -5.54
N VAL A 574 30.37 4.31 -6.74
CA VAL A 574 29.73 3.59 -7.85
C VAL A 574 30.70 3.54 -9.03
N PHE A 575 30.87 2.36 -9.59
CA PHE A 575 31.62 2.12 -10.81
C PHE A 575 30.67 1.57 -11.86
N GLU A 576 30.66 2.17 -13.03
CA GLU A 576 29.75 1.84 -14.11
C GLU A 576 30.55 1.54 -15.38
N ALA A 577 30.20 0.46 -16.06
CA ALA A 577 30.63 0.17 -17.42
C ALA A 577 29.42 0.03 -18.32
N ARG A 578 29.27 0.92 -19.29
CA ARG A 578 28.16 0.93 -20.25
C ARG A 578 28.64 0.50 -21.63
N GLY A 579 28.05 -0.57 -22.14
CA GLY A 579 28.17 -0.96 -23.55
C GLY A 579 26.93 -0.52 -24.31
N GLN A 580 27.09 0.26 -25.37
CA GLN A 580 25.98 0.81 -26.14
C GLN A 580 26.17 0.57 -27.64
N LEU A 581 25.07 0.28 -28.33
CA LEU A 581 24.95 0.30 -29.78
C LEU A 581 23.97 1.42 -30.16
N GLY A 582 24.48 2.46 -30.80
CA GLY A 582 23.66 3.49 -31.45
C GLY A 582 23.51 3.21 -32.94
N LEU A 583 22.33 3.37 -33.51
CA LEU A 583 22.07 3.37 -34.95
C LEU A 583 21.52 4.73 -35.34
N ALA A 584 22.39 5.59 -35.85
CA ALA A 584 22.00 6.87 -36.43
C ALA A 584 21.42 6.61 -37.82
N LEU A 585 20.11 6.80 -37.97
CA LEU A 585 19.41 6.62 -39.23
C LEU A 585 19.82 7.72 -40.23
N ALA A 586 19.58 7.45 -41.51
CA ALA A 586 19.77 8.44 -42.56
C ALA A 586 18.97 9.72 -42.24
N PRO A 587 19.57 10.92 -42.34
CA PRO A 587 18.87 12.17 -42.08
C PRO A 587 17.66 12.34 -43.01
N VAL A 588 16.56 12.87 -42.47
CA VAL A 588 15.41 13.28 -43.25
C VAL A 588 15.48 14.79 -43.43
N SER A 589 15.47 15.23 -44.69
CA SER A 589 15.52 16.65 -45.04
C SER A 589 14.31 17.03 -45.89
N THR A 590 13.62 18.08 -45.48
CA THR A 590 12.57 18.78 -46.22
C THR A 590 13.06 20.20 -46.55
N PRO A 591 12.40 20.95 -47.47
CA PRO A 591 12.82 22.31 -47.82
C PRO A 591 12.90 23.30 -46.64
N SER A 592 12.22 23.01 -45.52
CA SER A 592 12.16 23.90 -44.35
C SER A 592 12.70 23.30 -43.06
N GLN A 593 12.97 21.99 -43.00
CA GLN A 593 13.35 21.28 -41.77
C GLN A 593 14.22 20.08 -42.08
N ALA A 594 15.21 19.81 -41.21
CA ALA A 594 15.99 18.59 -41.24
C ALA A 594 16.09 17.98 -39.85
N TRP A 595 16.01 16.65 -39.78
CA TRP A 595 16.22 15.92 -38.53
C TRP A 595 16.92 14.58 -38.76
N GLN A 596 17.52 14.08 -37.69
CA GLN A 596 18.12 12.76 -37.60
C GLN A 596 17.61 12.05 -36.35
N THR A 597 17.34 10.76 -36.49
CA THR A 597 16.95 9.89 -35.39
C THR A 597 18.05 8.87 -35.12
N THR A 598 18.40 8.69 -33.86
CA THR A 598 19.32 7.66 -33.40
C THR A 598 18.56 6.69 -32.50
N LEU A 599 18.55 5.42 -32.87
CA LEU A 599 18.03 4.36 -32.00
C LEU A 599 19.19 3.79 -31.19
N ARG A 600 18.99 3.51 -29.91
CA ARG A 600 20.05 3.00 -29.05
C ARG A 600 19.58 1.87 -28.15
N ALA A 601 20.46 0.91 -27.93
CA ALA A 601 20.26 -0.16 -26.97
C ALA A 601 21.60 -0.53 -26.35
N GLY A 602 21.58 -1.05 -25.14
CA GLY A 602 22.81 -1.41 -24.46
C GLY A 602 22.60 -2.08 -23.12
N VAL A 603 23.73 -2.25 -22.43
CA VAL A 603 23.82 -2.87 -21.12
C VAL A 603 24.77 -2.06 -20.26
N ASP A 604 24.37 -1.81 -19.02
CA ASP A 604 25.20 -1.24 -17.97
C ASP A 604 25.58 -2.35 -16.96
N ALA A 605 26.84 -2.37 -16.56
CA ALA A 605 27.34 -3.15 -15.44
C ALA A 605 27.75 -2.17 -14.34
N ILE A 606 27.03 -2.19 -13.23
CA ILE A 606 27.16 -1.23 -12.14
C ILE A 606 27.65 -1.99 -10.91
N ALA A 607 28.75 -1.52 -10.32
CA ALA A 607 29.30 -2.04 -9.08
C ALA A 607 29.29 -0.95 -8.01
N GLN A 608 28.69 -1.24 -6.87
CA GLN A 608 28.60 -0.32 -5.73
C GLN A 608 29.49 -0.81 -4.59
N ASN A 609 30.27 0.11 -4.02
CA ASN A 609 31.03 -0.10 -2.81
C ASN A 609 30.76 1.06 -1.83
N SER A 610 30.26 0.72 -0.66
CA SER A 610 30.04 1.66 0.44
C SER A 610 30.51 1.00 1.73
N ASP A 611 31.15 1.79 2.59
CA ASP A 611 31.47 1.34 3.93
C ASP A 611 30.20 1.16 4.77
N ASP A 612 30.33 0.47 5.90
CA ASP A 612 29.22 0.31 6.84
C ASP A 612 28.82 1.68 7.41
N VAL A 613 27.51 1.91 7.52
CA VAL A 613 26.95 3.08 8.17
C VAL A 613 27.21 2.95 9.67
N SER A 614 27.87 3.94 10.26
CA SER A 614 28.09 4.05 11.69
C SER A 614 27.17 5.12 12.27
N ALA A 615 26.34 4.76 13.24
CA ALA A 615 25.36 5.66 13.83
C ALA A 615 25.15 5.38 15.33
N THR A 616 24.43 6.26 16.01
CA THR A 616 23.93 6.04 17.37
C THR A 616 22.40 6.04 17.35
N LEU A 617 21.78 5.06 18.01
CA LEU A 617 20.33 4.91 18.18
C LEU A 617 20.02 4.68 19.66
N LEU A 618 19.09 5.46 20.23
CA LEU A 618 18.79 5.45 21.67
C LEU A 618 20.06 5.55 22.56
N GLY A 619 21.06 6.32 22.12
CA GLY A 619 22.34 6.49 22.81
C GLY A 619 23.31 5.30 22.72
N GLN A 620 23.00 4.28 21.91
CA GLN A 620 23.84 3.10 21.69
C GLN A 620 24.43 3.11 20.27
N ASP A 621 25.71 2.79 20.13
CA ASP A 621 26.39 2.72 18.84
C ASP A 621 25.93 1.49 18.04
N ILE A 622 25.61 1.72 16.76
CA ILE A 622 25.23 0.72 15.78
C ILE A 622 26.09 0.85 14.52
N SER A 623 26.38 -0.28 13.89
CA SER A 623 27.07 -0.33 12.61
C SER A 623 26.42 -1.38 11.72
N PHE A 624 26.14 -1.03 10.46
CA PHE A 624 25.40 -1.88 9.54
C PHE A 624 25.73 -1.56 8.09
N PRO A 625 25.64 -2.52 7.16
CA PRO A 625 25.81 -2.25 5.74
C PRO A 625 24.72 -1.30 5.26
N ALA A 626 25.08 -0.31 4.42
CA ALA A 626 24.12 0.65 3.85
C ALA A 626 22.97 0.00 3.05
N GLY A 627 23.11 -1.28 2.65
CA GLY A 627 22.14 -2.01 1.84
C GLY A 627 22.43 -1.89 0.35
N GLY A 628 21.44 -2.24 -0.48
CA GLY A 628 21.57 -2.22 -1.94
C GLY A 628 22.34 -3.42 -2.51
N ARG A 629 22.30 -3.58 -3.82
CA ARG A 629 23.04 -4.65 -4.51
C ARG A 629 24.44 -4.19 -4.88
N LYS A 630 25.45 -4.97 -4.49
CA LYS A 630 26.86 -4.69 -4.83
C LYS A 630 27.15 -4.71 -6.33
N PHE A 631 26.35 -5.45 -7.10
CA PHE A 631 26.48 -5.53 -8.55
C PHE A 631 25.11 -5.61 -9.22
N VAL A 632 24.90 -4.79 -10.23
CA VAL A 632 23.65 -4.68 -11.01
C VAL A 632 23.99 -4.76 -12.49
N LEU A 633 23.14 -5.45 -13.24
CA LEU A 633 23.14 -5.43 -14.70
C LEU A 633 21.84 -4.78 -15.16
N ARG A 634 21.93 -3.71 -15.94
CA ARG A 634 20.78 -3.00 -16.49
C ARG A 634 20.77 -3.10 -18.00
N GLY A 635 19.69 -3.58 -18.58
CA GLY A 635 19.45 -3.46 -20.02
C GLY A 635 18.65 -2.20 -20.30
N PHE A 636 19.00 -1.47 -21.37
CA PHE A 636 18.26 -0.27 -21.76
C PHE A 636 18.00 -0.19 -23.26
N ALA A 637 16.98 0.57 -23.61
CA ALA A 637 16.70 1.01 -24.98
C ALA A 637 16.30 2.49 -24.96
N GLY A 638 16.62 3.20 -26.02
CA GLY A 638 16.29 4.61 -26.14
C GLY A 638 16.27 5.10 -27.58
N ALA A 639 15.83 6.34 -27.72
CA ALA A 639 15.81 7.04 -29.00
C ALA A 639 16.15 8.51 -28.78
N ASP A 640 16.96 9.05 -29.68
CA ASP A 640 17.33 10.45 -29.72
C ASP A 640 16.92 11.06 -31.06
N VAL A 641 16.48 12.31 -31.03
CA VAL A 641 16.12 13.10 -32.21
C VAL A 641 16.90 14.40 -32.17
N ALA A 642 17.64 14.69 -33.24
CA ALA A 642 18.30 15.97 -33.48
C ALA A 642 17.59 16.67 -34.64
N ALA A 643 17.15 17.91 -34.44
CA ALA A 643 16.45 18.70 -35.45
C ALA A 643 17.06 20.10 -35.60
N GLU A 644 17.22 20.55 -36.85
CA GLU A 644 17.57 21.92 -37.16
C GLU A 644 16.32 22.79 -37.11
N VAL A 645 16.37 23.90 -36.35
CA VAL A 645 15.22 24.79 -36.17
C VAL A 645 15.31 25.99 -37.11
N SER A 646 16.29 26.88 -36.89
CA SER A 646 16.67 28.00 -37.77
C SER A 646 17.89 28.74 -37.20
N ALA A 647 18.55 29.58 -38.00
CA ALA A 647 19.60 30.50 -37.54
C ALA A 647 20.78 29.84 -36.77
N GLY A 648 21.16 28.62 -37.14
CA GLY A 648 22.24 27.88 -36.47
C GLY A 648 21.86 27.29 -35.11
N MET A 649 20.56 27.18 -34.82
CA MET A 649 20.04 26.53 -33.62
C MET A 649 19.60 25.09 -33.87
N THR A 650 19.90 24.23 -32.90
CA THR A 650 19.65 22.79 -32.99
C THR A 650 18.93 22.33 -31.72
N LEU A 651 17.87 21.55 -31.89
CA LEU A 651 17.12 20.94 -30.81
C LEU A 651 17.44 19.45 -30.77
N ASN A 652 17.88 18.95 -29.61
CA ASN A 652 18.13 17.55 -29.36
C ASN A 652 17.19 17.08 -28.25
N ALA A 653 16.46 15.99 -28.48
CA ALA A 653 15.60 15.36 -27.48
C ALA A 653 15.89 13.87 -27.42
N GLY A 654 15.90 13.30 -26.22
CA GLY A 654 16.22 11.89 -26.01
C GLY A 654 15.33 11.27 -24.93
N LEU A 655 15.04 9.98 -25.09
CA LEU A 655 14.33 9.15 -24.12
C LEU A 655 15.06 7.82 -23.94
N GLU A 656 15.20 7.36 -22.71
CA GLU A 656 15.69 6.04 -22.31
C GLU A 656 14.65 5.32 -21.46
N VAL A 657 14.56 4.02 -21.63
CA VAL A 657 13.90 3.11 -20.69
C VAL A 657 14.86 1.99 -20.33
N GLY A 658 14.92 1.64 -19.05
CA GLY A 658 15.83 0.63 -18.52
C GLY A 658 15.13 -0.35 -17.59
N TYR A 659 15.65 -1.58 -17.54
CA TYR A 659 15.29 -2.57 -16.53
C TYR A 659 16.53 -3.27 -15.98
N GLY A 660 16.67 -3.26 -14.65
CA GLY A 660 17.81 -3.79 -13.93
C GLY A 660 17.58 -5.15 -13.29
N SER A 661 18.67 -5.89 -13.05
CA SER A 661 18.63 -7.17 -12.33
C SER A 661 18.19 -7.02 -10.87
N ASP A 662 18.30 -5.79 -10.33
CA ASP A 662 17.81 -5.32 -9.03
C ASP A 662 16.31 -4.98 -9.02
N ASN A 663 15.58 -5.30 -10.09
CA ASN A 663 14.17 -4.96 -10.29
C ASN A 663 13.93 -3.44 -10.33
N ALA A 664 14.93 -2.66 -10.73
CA ALA A 664 14.75 -1.24 -11.04
C ALA A 664 14.18 -1.06 -12.44
N PHE A 665 13.07 -0.33 -12.55
CA PHE A 665 12.57 0.23 -13.80
C PHE A 665 12.91 1.72 -13.85
N THR A 666 13.58 2.15 -14.92
CA THR A 666 14.00 3.55 -15.08
C THR A 666 13.44 4.14 -16.37
N VAL A 667 13.05 5.41 -16.31
CA VAL A 667 12.70 6.21 -17.49
C VAL A 667 13.44 7.52 -17.39
N TRP A 668 14.18 7.87 -18.45
CA TRP A 668 15.02 9.05 -18.48
C TRP A 668 14.78 9.89 -19.72
N GLY A 669 14.72 11.21 -19.57
CA GLY A 669 14.49 12.16 -20.65
C GLY A 669 15.50 13.30 -20.64
N VAL A 670 15.89 13.76 -21.83
CA VAL A 670 16.75 14.93 -22.03
C VAL A 670 16.21 15.80 -23.16
N ALA A 671 16.29 17.12 -23.00
CA ALA A 671 15.97 18.07 -24.05
C ALA A 671 16.99 19.21 -24.04
N ARG A 672 17.49 19.56 -25.21
CA ARG A 672 18.65 20.44 -25.33
C ARG A 672 18.56 21.34 -26.54
N LEU A 673 18.96 22.59 -26.33
CA LEU A 673 19.06 23.62 -27.36
C LEU A 673 20.50 24.11 -27.46
N SER A 674 21.08 24.06 -28.64
CA SER A 674 22.40 24.62 -28.94
C SER A 674 22.32 25.73 -29.98
N LYS A 675 23.27 26.66 -29.92
CA LYS A 675 23.48 27.73 -30.89
C LYS A 675 24.96 27.86 -31.22
N ALA A 676 25.26 27.79 -32.52
CA ALA A 676 26.59 28.09 -33.04
C ALA A 676 26.76 29.59 -33.32
N PHE A 677 27.95 30.13 -33.04
CA PHE A 677 28.27 31.57 -33.21
C PHE A 677 29.31 31.84 -34.30
#